data_AF-A0A9D2ES57-F1
#
_entry.id   AF-A0A9D2ES57-F1
#
_cell.length_a   1.000
_cell.length_b   1.000
_cell.length_c   1.000
_cell.angle_alpha   90.00
_cell.angle_beta   90.00
_cell.angle_gamma   90.00
#
_symmetry.space_group_name_H-M   'P 1'
#
loop_
_entity.id
_entity.type
_entity.pdbx_description
1 polymer ?
#
loop_
_entity_poly.entity_id
_entity_poly.type
_entity_poly.pdbx_seq_one_letter_code
_entity_poly.pdbx_strand_id
1 'polypeptide(L)'
;MKKTILSLFCVLALCLGLLPTAALAAGEDAPATLYVGNQQVISGTETTYWSTDPSTGNLTKSNASGNWNVKYESSSNTLTLNGATINGAHDATSPPYGSGIYAPCSSNQSVALTIELIGTNTITGNFGIYVDAQQGETVGTNASLLIRNSSDTGILEVSGSFHGIYVISGTGDASLNINDASVVAKTTQTNSGYAGVCVQSGASATTSPNISLSVDGGSLTASGTGSSDGIQFYVGSSEATNATTSLTVTDNAIVDARTGGISASGVSVNPNVNIGSTGSTGGIVFDGTEGTVYGNVELQKDLEIKSGESLTIGKGASLTVPTGTTLNNNGTISVENGGTLSGKTSGNDVTYKVTGVTLNTDKLPLYTGDSNTLTATIEPSNATNTNLTWSSDSEKVATVDENGTVTAVAPGTATITATAADGSGKTDTCTVTVTDKTYTISVTPDKLDFGTILQNAAQPAAQTVTVTNTGNQQVTVALPTATNFVIEAGEGFADGSAVIEPKKTATFTVQPKAGLDVGLYAEPLTVSNTNGQTASLTATLTVDPVPVASVTLDKSTLALFTGDSATLVANVQPADATNKTVNWASSNPAIVTVDGNGKVTAVAAGTANITATTVDGNKTAVCAVTVTGRTYTLSSDPGAIGFGTVNTGYTQPAAQVVVIKNTGNQALNLTQPKANNYGVGALSKTALNPGETATFIVQPKAGLGAGSYNETLTISGDGGAKATVNLTFSVQAPATATPAPTPLEIHTLHFDTNGGLPLEDVKFGLGAPVELWPYTPVRSGYLFQGWYSDQALTKAVSTIVLVKDTTIYAKWAPDPAATAQSGSTGSGSGSGSGSSGSSGGKGGSGTTITVTPAPTATATPTPEPTVTPTPEPTATPEATTPPEDTDKGSFPVVPVAAGAVILLVLVGGIAIFRRFRD
;
A
#
# COMPACT_ATOMS: atom_id res chain seq x y z
N MET A 1 -44.86 21.65 23.23
CA MET A 1 -46.11 20.94 23.60
C MET A 1 -45.83 19.44 23.71
N LYS A 2 -46.63 18.70 24.50
CA LYS A 2 -46.58 17.24 24.74
C LYS A 2 -45.30 16.68 25.42
N LYS A 3 -45.31 16.68 26.75
CA LYS A 3 -44.97 15.51 27.61
C LYS A 3 -45.26 15.85 29.09
N THR A 4 -46.52 15.74 29.46
CA THR A 4 -47.01 15.63 30.85
C THR A 4 -47.95 14.40 30.89
N ILE A 5 -48.33 13.95 32.10
CA ILE A 5 -48.97 12.65 32.40
C ILE A 5 -47.97 11.47 32.50
N LEU A 6 -47.12 11.49 33.53
CA LEU A 6 -46.79 10.28 34.33
C LEU A 6 -46.20 10.56 35.74
N SER A 7 -46.49 11.72 36.34
CA SER A 7 -46.04 12.07 37.71
C SER A 7 -47.18 12.31 38.71
N LEU A 8 -48.44 12.17 38.27
CA LEU A 8 -49.61 12.64 39.01
C LEU A 8 -50.11 11.66 40.09
N PHE A 9 -49.65 10.40 40.08
CA PHE A 9 -50.15 9.35 40.97
C PHE A 9 -49.25 9.02 42.18
N CYS A 10 -48.04 9.55 42.27
CA CYS A 10 -47.20 9.42 43.47
C CYS A 10 -47.21 10.67 44.37
N VAL A 11 -47.62 11.83 43.83
CA VAL A 11 -47.74 13.08 44.61
C VAL A 11 -49.05 13.11 45.41
N LEU A 12 -50.10 12.43 44.93
CA LEU A 12 -51.42 12.41 45.58
C LEU A 12 -51.45 11.69 46.93
N ALA A 13 -50.41 10.92 47.29
CA ALA A 13 -50.30 10.22 48.56
C ALA A 13 -49.56 11.01 49.66
N LEU A 14 -48.84 12.09 49.32
CA LEU A 14 -48.19 12.98 50.31
C LEU A 14 -48.94 14.30 50.53
N CYS A 15 -49.84 14.70 49.63
CA CYS A 15 -50.56 15.98 49.73
C CYS A 15 -51.87 15.94 50.55
N LEU A 16 -52.15 14.87 51.31
CA LEU A 16 -53.31 14.79 52.21
C LEU A 16 -52.97 15.07 53.70
N GLY A 17 -51.71 15.36 54.04
CA GLY A 17 -51.27 15.57 55.43
C GLY A 17 -51.26 17.02 55.94
N LEU A 18 -51.61 18.01 55.11
CA LEU A 18 -51.44 19.45 55.41
C LEU A 18 -52.66 20.31 55.03
N LEU A 19 -53.88 19.76 55.22
CA LEU A 19 -55.05 20.61 55.43
C LEU A 19 -55.10 20.98 56.92
N PRO A 20 -55.51 22.21 57.31
CA PRO A 20 -55.77 22.50 58.71
C PRO A 20 -56.80 21.49 59.22
N THR A 21 -56.45 20.81 60.32
CA THR A 21 -57.24 19.73 60.90
C THR A 21 -58.68 20.19 61.02
N ALA A 22 -59.60 19.45 60.39
CA ALA A 22 -61.01 19.84 60.33
C ALA A 22 -61.51 20.18 61.75
N ALA A 23 -62.20 21.31 61.89
CA ALA A 23 -62.65 21.86 63.17
C ALA A 23 -63.20 20.74 64.08
N LEU A 24 -62.38 20.36 65.06
CA LEU A 24 -62.60 19.15 65.82
C LEU A 24 -63.86 19.30 66.68
N ALA A 25 -64.57 18.20 66.92
CA ALA A 25 -65.86 18.25 67.58
C ALA A 25 -65.74 18.91 68.97
N ALA A 26 -66.46 20.02 69.13
CA ALA A 26 -66.57 20.79 70.35
C ALA A 26 -66.83 19.92 71.59
N GLY A 27 -65.79 19.64 72.38
CA GLY A 27 -65.91 19.06 73.72
C GLY A 27 -65.11 17.80 74.02
N GLU A 28 -64.55 17.07 73.03
CA GLU A 28 -63.82 15.81 73.34
C GLU A 28 -62.37 16.02 73.85
N ASP A 29 -61.66 17.03 73.35
CA ASP A 29 -60.28 17.37 73.78
C ASP A 29 -60.22 18.62 74.70
N ALA A 30 -61.32 18.95 75.38
CA ALA A 30 -61.34 20.07 76.31
C ALA A 30 -60.43 19.83 77.53
N PRO A 31 -59.73 20.86 78.05
CA PRO A 31 -59.00 20.73 79.31
C PRO A 31 -59.94 20.25 80.43
N ALA A 32 -59.56 19.22 81.19
CA ALA A 32 -60.38 18.66 82.27
C ALA A 32 -60.71 19.71 83.34
N THR A 33 -59.74 20.58 83.58
CA THR A 33 -59.89 21.89 84.22
C THR A 33 -58.99 22.86 83.45
N LEU A 34 -59.29 24.16 83.49
CA LEU A 34 -58.42 25.20 82.96
C LEU A 34 -58.23 26.24 84.05
N TYR A 35 -56.98 26.52 84.37
CA TYR A 35 -56.60 27.55 85.31
C TYR A 35 -55.93 28.70 84.56
N VAL A 36 -56.28 29.92 84.94
CA VAL A 36 -55.63 31.15 84.51
C VAL A 36 -55.29 31.94 85.76
N GLY A 37 -53.98 32.12 86.00
CA GLY A 37 -53.44 32.54 87.28
C GLY A 37 -53.87 31.62 88.41
N ASN A 38 -54.55 32.17 89.42
CA ASN A 38 -55.11 31.43 90.55
C ASN A 38 -56.60 31.04 90.40
N GLN A 39 -57.23 31.30 89.24
CA GLN A 39 -58.66 31.04 89.03
C GLN A 39 -58.88 29.83 88.12
N GLN A 40 -59.80 28.94 88.51
CA GLN A 40 -60.35 27.93 87.62
C GLN A 40 -61.43 28.58 86.73
N VAL A 41 -61.16 28.68 85.42
CA VAL A 41 -62.03 29.42 84.47
C VAL A 41 -63.02 28.53 83.72
N ILE A 42 -62.83 27.21 83.74
CA ILE A 42 -63.84 26.22 83.30
C ILE A 42 -64.93 26.10 84.38
N SER A 43 -66.17 26.40 84.01
CA SER A 43 -67.36 26.24 84.86
C SER A 43 -68.55 25.62 84.13
N GLY A 44 -68.32 24.49 83.45
CA GLY A 44 -69.33 23.80 82.63
C GLY A 44 -69.34 24.28 81.18
N THR A 45 -70.52 24.36 80.57
CA THR A 45 -70.73 24.70 79.15
C THR A 45 -70.89 26.20 78.87
N GLU A 46 -70.82 27.05 79.90
CA GLU A 46 -71.05 28.50 79.81
C GLU A 46 -69.74 29.26 79.57
N THR A 47 -69.78 30.26 78.68
CA THR A 47 -68.65 31.19 78.47
C THR A 47 -68.36 31.98 79.74
N THR A 48 -67.10 32.00 80.19
CA THR A 48 -66.69 32.79 81.36
C THR A 48 -65.90 34.03 80.96
N TYR A 49 -66.07 35.11 81.72
CA TYR A 49 -65.47 36.41 81.48
C TYR A 49 -64.73 36.84 82.76
N TRP A 50 -63.53 37.40 82.59
CA TRP A 50 -62.66 37.83 83.67
C TRP A 50 -61.92 39.11 83.30
N SER A 51 -61.56 39.90 84.30
CA SER A 51 -60.68 41.06 84.20
C SER A 51 -59.42 40.82 85.02
N THR A 52 -58.26 41.12 84.47
CA THR A 52 -56.96 41.06 85.15
C THR A 52 -56.55 42.43 85.68
N ASP A 53 -55.94 42.44 86.87
CA ASP A 53 -55.25 43.61 87.43
C ASP A 53 -53.88 43.79 86.75
N PRO A 54 -53.62 44.91 86.02
CA PRO A 54 -52.35 45.12 85.33
C PRO A 54 -51.11 45.20 86.23
N SER A 55 -51.30 45.42 87.54
CA SER A 55 -50.20 45.56 88.51
C SER A 55 -49.86 44.27 89.24
N THR A 56 -50.82 43.34 89.39
CA THR A 56 -50.62 42.09 90.15
C THR A 56 -50.83 40.81 89.32
N GLY A 57 -51.46 40.92 88.15
CA GLY A 57 -51.82 39.79 87.30
C GLY A 57 -52.96 38.92 87.83
N ASN A 58 -53.64 39.36 88.90
CA ASN A 58 -54.76 38.61 89.52
C ASN A 58 -56.04 38.73 88.69
N LEU A 59 -56.80 37.63 88.60
CA LEU A 59 -58.08 37.57 87.89
C LEU A 59 -59.26 37.85 88.81
N THR A 60 -60.21 38.65 88.34
CA THR A 60 -61.53 38.85 88.97
C THR A 60 -62.63 38.50 87.97
N LYS A 61 -63.65 37.76 88.41
CA LYS A 61 -64.76 37.34 87.53
C LYS A 61 -65.59 38.55 87.09
N SER A 62 -65.89 38.65 85.80
CA SER A 62 -66.69 39.70 85.19
C SER A 62 -67.89 39.11 84.44
N ASN A 63 -68.57 39.94 83.64
CA ASN A 63 -69.68 39.52 82.77
C ASN A 63 -69.44 39.99 81.33
N ALA A 64 -70.22 39.47 80.38
CA ALA A 64 -70.05 39.76 78.95
C ALA A 64 -70.14 41.25 78.59
N SER A 65 -70.85 42.05 79.38
CA SER A 65 -71.01 43.51 79.20
C SER A 65 -70.05 44.35 80.06
N GLY A 66 -69.09 43.73 80.74
CA GLY A 66 -68.08 44.40 81.56
C GLY A 66 -66.74 44.53 80.84
N ASN A 67 -65.79 45.22 81.49
CA ASN A 67 -64.42 45.36 81.00
C ASN A 67 -63.63 44.05 81.22
N TRP A 68 -63.94 43.01 80.46
CA TRP A 68 -63.17 41.77 80.44
C TRP A 68 -61.90 41.94 79.58
N ASN A 69 -60.84 41.22 79.96
CA ASN A 69 -59.66 41.02 79.11
C ASN A 69 -59.23 39.55 79.04
N VAL A 70 -59.94 38.65 79.73
CA VAL A 70 -59.82 37.19 79.57
C VAL A 70 -61.22 36.61 79.38
N LYS A 71 -61.45 35.90 78.27
CA LYS A 71 -62.72 35.22 77.96
C LYS A 71 -62.43 33.75 77.65
N TYR A 72 -63.16 32.81 78.26
CA TYR A 72 -63.04 31.38 77.93
C TYR A 72 -64.35 30.82 77.36
N GLU A 73 -64.26 30.18 76.19
CA GLU A 73 -65.35 29.52 75.47
C GLU A 73 -65.14 28.00 75.43
N SER A 74 -65.91 27.28 76.25
CA SER A 74 -65.87 25.81 76.34
C SER A 74 -66.34 25.08 75.08
N SER A 75 -67.07 25.76 74.19
CA SER A 75 -67.52 25.20 72.90
C SER A 75 -66.42 25.15 71.84
N SER A 76 -65.33 25.87 72.02
CA SER A 76 -64.22 25.96 71.06
C SER A 76 -62.84 25.79 71.72
N ASN A 77 -62.82 25.41 73.00
CA ASN A 77 -61.62 25.37 73.86
C ASN A 77 -60.77 26.65 73.72
N THR A 78 -61.41 27.80 73.54
CA THR A 78 -60.76 29.06 73.16
C THR A 78 -60.70 30.01 74.33
N LEU A 79 -59.48 30.47 74.63
CA LEU A 79 -59.18 31.51 75.61
C LEU A 79 -58.77 32.79 74.88
N THR A 80 -59.68 33.76 74.75
CA THR A 80 -59.36 35.08 74.21
C THR A 80 -58.71 35.96 75.27
N LEU A 81 -57.52 36.48 74.98
CA LEU A 81 -56.76 37.43 75.79
C LEU A 81 -56.73 38.79 75.07
N ASN A 82 -57.14 39.85 75.77
CA ASN A 82 -57.33 41.19 75.21
C ASN A 82 -56.66 42.28 76.07
N GLY A 83 -55.35 42.43 75.96
CA GLY A 83 -54.59 43.28 76.89
C GLY A 83 -54.50 42.69 78.31
N ALA A 84 -54.47 41.36 78.42
CA ALA A 84 -54.42 40.65 79.70
C ALA A 84 -53.01 40.67 80.30
N THR A 85 -52.93 40.85 81.61
CA THR A 85 -51.72 40.58 82.40
C THR A 85 -52.04 39.44 83.37
N ILE A 86 -51.38 38.29 83.22
CA ILE A 86 -51.66 37.08 84.01
C ILE A 86 -50.41 36.70 84.79
N ASN A 87 -50.56 36.49 86.09
CA ASN A 87 -49.50 35.94 86.94
C ASN A 87 -49.93 34.61 87.54
N GLY A 88 -49.03 33.63 87.53
CA GLY A 88 -49.27 32.29 88.02
C GLY A 88 -49.56 32.22 89.50
N ALA A 89 -50.21 31.14 89.92
CA ALA A 89 -50.56 30.94 91.33
C ALA A 89 -49.31 30.84 92.23
N HIS A 90 -49.48 31.12 93.53
CA HIS A 90 -48.39 30.97 94.50
C HIS A 90 -48.07 29.50 94.88
N ASP A 91 -48.94 28.55 94.54
CA ASP A 91 -48.75 27.13 94.87
C ASP A 91 -47.99 26.39 93.75
N ALA A 92 -46.73 26.05 94.00
CA ALA A 92 -45.87 25.28 93.11
C ALA A 92 -46.02 23.75 93.27
N THR A 93 -46.85 23.28 94.21
CA THR A 93 -46.91 21.88 94.65
C THR A 93 -48.25 21.17 94.33
N SER A 94 -49.29 21.94 94.07
CA SER A 94 -50.62 21.49 93.63
C SER A 94 -51.01 22.23 92.35
N PRO A 95 -51.88 21.68 91.47
CA PRO A 95 -52.47 22.42 90.35
C PRO A 95 -52.94 23.82 90.78
N PRO A 96 -52.55 24.89 90.07
CA PRO A 96 -51.95 24.91 88.73
C PRO A 96 -50.40 24.89 88.68
N TYR A 97 -49.71 24.43 89.74
CA TYR A 97 -48.24 24.36 89.84
C TYR A 97 -47.53 25.71 89.67
N GLY A 98 -48.24 26.79 90.00
CA GLY A 98 -47.82 28.17 89.80
C GLY A 98 -47.73 28.60 88.34
N SER A 99 -48.37 27.88 87.42
CA SER A 99 -48.41 28.25 86.01
C SER A 99 -49.28 29.49 85.78
N GLY A 100 -48.91 30.31 84.80
CA GLY A 100 -49.75 31.43 84.34
C GLY A 100 -51.04 30.95 83.67
N ILE A 101 -50.94 29.93 82.82
CA ILE A 101 -52.06 29.12 82.32
C ILE A 101 -51.73 27.64 82.53
N TYR A 102 -52.67 26.87 83.07
CA TYR A 102 -52.54 25.40 83.21
C TYR A 102 -53.77 24.69 82.64
N ALA A 103 -53.54 23.83 81.64
CA ALA A 103 -54.55 23.09 80.89
C ALA A 103 -54.28 21.56 80.95
N PRO A 104 -54.68 20.88 82.04
CA PRO A 104 -54.61 19.43 82.20
C PRO A 104 -55.60 18.64 81.33
N CYS A 105 -55.22 17.44 80.90
CA CYS A 105 -56.09 16.44 80.30
C CYS A 105 -56.96 15.68 81.33
N SER A 106 -57.96 14.94 80.84
CA SER A 106 -58.57 13.83 81.58
C SER A 106 -57.81 12.52 81.28
N SER A 107 -57.96 11.51 82.14
CA SER A 107 -57.37 10.17 81.90
C SER A 107 -57.84 9.59 80.56
N ASN A 108 -56.89 9.14 79.74
CA ASN A 108 -57.08 8.59 78.39
C ASN A 108 -57.76 9.53 77.37
N GLN A 109 -57.76 10.84 77.60
CA GLN A 109 -58.24 11.86 76.65
C GLN A 109 -57.09 12.76 76.19
N SER A 110 -57.26 13.43 75.05
CA SER A 110 -56.32 14.47 74.62
C SER A 110 -56.64 15.78 75.34
N VAL A 111 -55.74 16.75 75.22
CA VAL A 111 -56.02 18.14 75.63
C VAL A 111 -55.62 19.11 74.53
N ALA A 112 -56.54 20.01 74.22
CA ALA A 112 -56.38 21.07 73.23
C ALA A 112 -56.77 22.42 73.84
N LEU A 113 -55.89 23.41 73.70
CA LEU A 113 -56.18 24.80 74.07
C LEU A 113 -55.91 25.70 72.86
N THR A 114 -56.89 26.54 72.51
CA THR A 114 -56.69 27.68 71.61
C THR A 114 -56.56 28.95 72.44
N ILE A 115 -55.54 29.77 72.18
CA ILE A 115 -55.38 31.11 72.73
C ILE A 115 -55.55 32.11 71.58
N GLU A 116 -56.53 32.98 71.70
CA GLU A 116 -56.73 34.10 70.78
C GLU A 116 -56.17 35.38 71.37
N LEU A 117 -55.37 36.11 70.60
CA LEU A 117 -54.70 37.32 71.02
C LEU A 117 -55.32 38.55 70.38
N ILE A 118 -55.65 39.53 71.23
CA ILE A 118 -55.98 40.90 70.88
C ILE A 118 -55.03 41.80 71.68
N GLY A 119 -54.31 42.69 70.99
CA GLY A 119 -53.30 43.56 71.60
C GLY A 119 -52.13 42.81 72.22
N THR A 120 -51.47 43.46 73.18
CA THR A 120 -50.31 42.92 73.91
C THR A 120 -50.74 42.27 75.20
N ASN A 121 -50.42 40.97 75.35
CA ASN A 121 -50.78 40.16 76.50
C ASN A 121 -49.50 39.65 77.18
N THR A 122 -49.47 39.67 78.52
CA THR A 122 -48.30 39.26 79.31
C THR A 122 -48.68 38.14 80.26
N ILE A 123 -47.90 37.06 80.27
CA ILE A 123 -48.12 35.88 81.14
C ILE A 123 -46.82 35.55 81.87
N THR A 124 -46.91 35.39 83.19
CA THR A 124 -45.79 35.02 84.07
C THR A 124 -46.19 33.84 84.97
N GLY A 125 -45.23 32.99 85.33
CA GLY A 125 -45.46 31.87 86.26
C GLY A 125 -44.24 30.98 86.43
N ASN A 126 -44.41 29.83 87.08
CA ASN A 126 -43.42 28.76 87.07
C ASN A 126 -43.29 28.17 85.66
N PHE A 127 -44.42 27.78 85.09
CA PHE A 127 -44.61 27.65 83.65
C PHE A 127 -45.42 28.86 83.18
N GLY A 128 -45.08 29.47 82.05
CA GLY A 128 -45.90 30.57 81.54
C GLY A 128 -47.25 30.04 81.04
N ILE A 129 -47.20 29.14 80.06
CA ILE A 129 -48.33 28.31 79.62
C ILE A 129 -47.93 26.85 79.74
N TYR A 130 -48.78 26.02 80.34
CA TYR A 130 -48.57 24.58 80.50
C TYR A 130 -49.80 23.79 80.05
N VAL A 131 -49.67 23.05 78.95
CA VAL A 131 -50.67 22.12 78.43
C VAL A 131 -50.19 20.70 78.72
N ASP A 132 -50.96 19.95 79.52
CA ASP A 132 -50.45 18.80 80.26
C ASP A 132 -51.31 17.53 80.10
N ALA A 133 -50.82 16.59 79.29
CA ALA A 133 -51.40 15.26 79.15
C ALA A 133 -50.68 14.16 79.98
N GLN A 134 -49.82 14.52 80.95
CA GLN A 134 -49.11 13.53 81.78
C GLN A 134 -48.99 13.97 83.26
N GLN A 135 -50.10 13.85 83.99
CA GLN A 135 -50.25 14.26 85.39
C GLN A 135 -50.04 13.08 86.36
N GLY A 136 -48.78 12.69 86.59
CA GLY A 136 -48.45 11.58 87.49
C GLY A 136 -49.04 10.25 86.99
N GLU A 137 -49.99 9.66 87.72
CA GLU A 137 -50.73 8.46 87.29
C GLU A 137 -51.84 8.76 86.25
N THR A 138 -52.23 10.03 86.09
CA THR A 138 -53.25 10.45 85.11
C THR A 138 -52.59 10.76 83.77
N VAL A 139 -52.59 9.78 82.87
CA VAL A 139 -52.02 9.90 81.52
C VAL A 139 -53.13 10.06 80.48
N GLY A 140 -52.97 11.03 79.59
CA GLY A 140 -53.82 11.28 78.42
C GLY A 140 -53.25 10.72 77.12
N THR A 141 -53.72 11.25 76.00
CA THR A 141 -53.23 10.89 74.65
C THR A 141 -52.35 12.00 74.09
N ASN A 142 -52.93 12.96 73.38
CA ASN A 142 -52.22 14.05 72.70
C ASN A 142 -52.32 15.36 73.48
N ALA A 143 -51.38 16.28 73.25
CA ALA A 143 -51.43 17.65 73.74
C ALA A 143 -51.26 18.64 72.59
N SER A 144 -52.13 19.64 72.50
CA SER A 144 -52.07 20.66 71.45
C SER A 144 -52.34 22.06 72.00
N LEU A 145 -51.53 23.01 71.53
CA LEU A 145 -51.68 24.43 71.80
C LEU A 145 -51.71 25.18 70.46
N LEU A 146 -52.77 25.95 70.22
CA LEU A 146 -52.87 26.89 69.10
C LEU A 146 -52.84 28.31 69.68
N ILE A 147 -51.97 29.17 69.17
CA ILE A 147 -51.91 30.58 69.52
C ILE A 147 -52.15 31.38 68.24
N ARG A 148 -53.20 32.21 68.19
CA ARG A 148 -53.55 32.98 66.98
C ARG A 148 -53.93 34.42 67.25
N ASN A 149 -53.64 35.30 66.30
CA ASN A 149 -54.16 36.68 66.29
C ASN A 149 -55.65 36.69 65.88
N SER A 150 -56.44 37.59 66.46
CA SER A 150 -57.91 37.62 66.30
C SER A 150 -58.46 38.95 65.74
N SER A 151 -57.62 39.99 65.58
CA SER A 151 -57.93 41.45 65.68
C SER A 151 -56.96 42.26 64.82
N ASP A 152 -56.01 42.93 65.47
CA ASP A 152 -55.14 43.95 64.85
C ASP A 152 -53.65 43.62 65.02
N THR A 153 -53.23 43.37 66.26
CA THR A 153 -51.87 42.95 66.63
C THR A 153 -51.97 41.91 67.75
N GLY A 154 -51.70 40.64 67.45
CA GLY A 154 -51.72 39.56 68.44
C GLY A 154 -50.34 39.36 69.04
N ILE A 155 -50.02 40.06 70.13
CA ILE A 155 -48.73 39.95 70.83
C ILE A 155 -48.90 39.20 72.14
N LEU A 156 -48.02 38.23 72.40
CA LEU A 156 -47.95 37.48 73.64
C LEU A 156 -46.52 37.45 74.18
N GLU A 157 -46.31 38.02 75.35
CA GLU A 157 -45.07 37.87 76.13
C GLU A 157 -45.30 36.85 77.24
N VAL A 158 -44.58 35.73 77.22
CA VAL A 158 -44.76 34.64 78.17
C VAL A 158 -43.43 34.24 78.83
N SER A 159 -43.42 34.19 80.16
CA SER A 159 -42.22 33.98 80.97
C SER A 159 -42.43 32.92 82.05
N GLY A 160 -41.62 31.86 82.02
CA GLY A 160 -41.58 30.83 83.07
C GLY A 160 -40.32 30.89 83.94
N SER A 161 -40.39 30.41 85.17
CA SER A 161 -39.21 30.01 85.98
C SER A 161 -38.71 28.60 85.66
N PHE A 162 -39.47 27.84 84.86
CA PHE A 162 -39.12 26.56 84.26
C PHE A 162 -39.19 26.65 82.72
N HIS A 163 -40.38 26.61 82.13
CA HIS A 163 -40.56 26.83 80.69
C HIS A 163 -41.49 28.02 80.42
N GLY A 164 -41.21 28.80 79.37
CA GLY A 164 -42.12 29.84 78.91
C GLY A 164 -43.43 29.23 78.41
N ILE A 165 -43.34 28.39 77.39
CA ILE A 165 -44.43 27.53 76.91
C ILE A 165 -44.01 26.07 77.08
N TYR A 166 -44.89 25.25 77.65
CA TYR A 166 -44.69 23.81 77.80
C TYR A 166 -45.93 23.05 77.30
N VAL A 167 -45.72 22.13 76.35
CA VAL A 167 -46.76 21.24 75.82
C VAL A 167 -46.23 19.81 75.95
N ILE A 168 -46.84 19.00 76.83
CA ILE A 168 -46.47 17.60 77.05
C ILE A 168 -47.63 16.65 76.71
N SER A 169 -47.40 15.71 75.80
CA SER A 169 -48.34 14.63 75.49
C SER A 169 -48.35 13.54 76.58
N GLY A 170 -49.32 12.62 76.53
CA GLY A 170 -49.34 11.43 77.39
C GLY A 170 -48.78 10.21 76.66
N THR A 171 -49.64 9.56 75.88
CA THR A 171 -49.31 8.37 75.07
C THR A 171 -49.09 8.67 73.58
N GLY A 172 -49.42 9.88 73.11
CA GLY A 172 -49.40 10.25 71.70
C GLY A 172 -48.60 11.53 71.41
N ASP A 173 -49.17 12.41 70.59
CA ASP A 173 -48.46 13.51 69.94
C ASP A 173 -48.49 14.83 70.74
N ALA A 174 -47.49 15.68 70.55
CA ALA A 174 -47.40 17.02 71.12
C ALA A 174 -47.25 18.07 70.03
N SER A 175 -48.06 19.14 70.07
CA SER A 175 -48.03 20.19 69.06
C SER A 175 -48.21 21.60 69.63
N LEU A 176 -47.38 22.53 69.14
CA LEU A 176 -47.58 23.97 69.30
C LEU A 176 -47.71 24.60 67.91
N ASN A 177 -48.78 25.34 67.69
CA ASN A 177 -49.04 26.05 66.44
C ASN A 177 -49.22 27.54 66.73
N ILE A 178 -48.53 28.40 65.98
CA ILE A 178 -48.57 29.85 66.14
C ILE A 178 -48.98 30.43 64.78
N ASN A 179 -50.14 31.11 64.72
CA ASN A 179 -50.73 31.62 63.48
C ASN A 179 -50.90 33.15 63.54
N ASP A 180 -50.21 33.89 62.67
CA ASP A 180 -50.26 35.36 62.55
C ASP A 180 -50.00 36.15 63.85
N ALA A 181 -49.35 35.51 64.82
CA ALA A 181 -49.09 36.05 66.16
C ALA A 181 -47.60 36.34 66.40
N SER A 182 -47.32 37.33 67.25
CA SER A 182 -45.98 37.66 67.71
C SER A 182 -45.79 37.17 69.15
N VAL A 183 -45.15 36.02 69.30
CA VAL A 183 -44.94 35.35 70.59
C VAL A 183 -43.50 35.52 71.05
N VAL A 184 -43.30 36.04 72.26
CA VAL A 184 -42.00 36.08 72.95
C VAL A 184 -42.08 35.12 74.13
N ALA A 185 -41.45 33.95 74.02
CA ALA A 185 -41.46 32.91 75.04
C ALA A 185 -40.08 32.78 75.68
N LYS A 186 -40.00 32.91 77.01
CA LYS A 186 -38.73 32.85 77.73
C LYS A 186 -38.80 31.99 78.99
N THR A 187 -37.69 31.33 79.29
CA THR A 187 -37.40 30.85 80.64
C THR A 187 -36.48 31.83 81.36
N THR A 188 -36.59 31.87 82.69
CA THR A 188 -35.66 32.56 83.60
C THR A 188 -34.77 31.56 84.36
N GLN A 189 -34.83 30.28 83.99
CA GLN A 189 -34.10 29.19 84.61
C GLN A 189 -32.65 29.13 84.15
N THR A 190 -31.70 29.05 85.09
CA THR A 190 -30.27 28.95 84.77
C THR A 190 -29.77 27.51 84.64
N ASN A 191 -30.54 26.55 85.15
CA ASN A 191 -30.23 25.12 85.07
C ASN A 191 -30.56 24.54 83.69
N SER A 192 -29.86 23.48 83.27
CA SER A 192 -30.14 22.70 82.06
C SER A 192 -31.48 21.94 82.14
N GLY A 193 -32.05 21.59 80.98
CA GLY A 193 -33.32 20.84 80.89
C GLY A 193 -34.57 21.73 80.86
N TYR A 194 -34.38 23.03 80.64
CA TYR A 194 -35.43 24.03 80.55
C TYR A 194 -35.30 24.82 79.24
N ALA A 195 -36.38 25.49 78.83
CA ALA A 195 -36.43 26.16 77.53
C ALA A 195 -37.45 27.30 77.48
N GLY A 196 -37.25 28.26 76.58
CA GLY A 196 -38.27 29.25 76.24
C GLY A 196 -39.56 28.61 75.75
N VAL A 197 -39.43 27.64 74.84
CA VAL A 197 -40.49 26.73 74.38
C VAL A 197 -40.03 25.29 74.55
N CYS A 198 -40.82 24.45 75.21
CA CYS A 198 -40.64 23.00 75.23
C CYS A 198 -41.88 22.30 74.68
N VAL A 199 -41.69 21.46 73.66
CA VAL A 199 -42.71 20.56 73.13
C VAL A 199 -42.20 19.13 73.35
N GLN A 200 -42.98 18.30 74.05
CA GLN A 200 -42.50 17.06 74.63
C GLN A 200 -43.50 15.91 74.46
N SER A 201 -43.01 14.70 74.13
CA SER A 201 -43.81 13.49 74.29
C SER A 201 -43.79 13.00 75.74
N GLY A 202 -44.89 12.44 76.22
CA GLY A 202 -44.93 11.83 77.55
C GLY A 202 -44.03 10.61 77.69
N ALA A 203 -43.71 10.24 78.93
CA ALA A 203 -42.95 9.02 79.23
C ALA A 203 -43.71 7.73 78.87
N SER A 204 -45.04 7.83 78.70
CA SER A 204 -45.91 6.74 78.26
C SER A 204 -46.05 6.63 76.73
N ALA A 205 -45.46 7.55 75.96
CA ALA A 205 -45.50 7.53 74.50
C ALA A 205 -44.48 6.55 73.90
N THR A 206 -44.74 5.24 74.04
CA THR A 206 -43.83 4.15 73.61
C THR A 206 -43.94 3.79 72.12
N THR A 207 -44.86 4.43 71.38
CA THR A 207 -45.05 4.24 69.93
C THR A 207 -44.22 5.27 69.15
N SER A 208 -44.78 5.92 68.12
CA SER A 208 -44.09 6.88 67.26
C SER A 208 -44.64 8.30 67.45
N PRO A 209 -44.42 8.96 68.61
CA PRO A 209 -44.95 10.29 68.86
C PRO A 209 -44.37 11.32 67.90
N ASN A 210 -45.24 12.16 67.36
CA ASN A 210 -44.89 13.36 66.63
C ASN A 210 -44.85 14.56 67.58
N ILE A 211 -43.71 15.23 67.62
CA ILE A 211 -43.47 16.44 68.41
C ILE A 211 -43.25 17.58 67.43
N SER A 212 -44.20 18.50 67.36
CA SER A 212 -44.27 19.50 66.29
C SER A 212 -44.40 20.93 66.83
N LEU A 213 -43.69 21.85 66.16
CA LEU A 213 -43.86 23.28 66.30
C LEU A 213 -44.16 23.84 64.91
N SER A 214 -45.23 24.59 64.74
CA SER A 214 -45.49 25.38 63.52
C SER A 214 -45.58 26.87 63.84
N VAL A 215 -45.02 27.69 62.95
CA VAL A 215 -45.15 29.15 62.97
C VAL A 215 -45.53 29.59 61.56
N ASP A 216 -46.78 30.00 61.42
CA ASP A 216 -47.48 30.28 60.16
C ASP A 216 -47.87 31.77 60.16
N GLY A 217 -47.05 32.59 59.52
CA GLY A 217 -47.10 34.05 59.72
C GLY A 217 -46.60 34.51 61.11
N GLY A 218 -46.50 35.83 61.29
CA GLY A 218 -46.07 36.43 62.56
C GLY A 218 -44.60 36.15 62.94
N SER A 219 -44.32 35.93 64.22
CA SER A 219 -42.97 35.53 64.68
C SER A 219 -42.97 34.89 66.06
N LEU A 220 -42.06 33.94 66.27
CA LEU A 220 -41.71 33.38 67.58
C LEU A 220 -40.30 33.82 67.97
N THR A 221 -40.14 34.46 69.13
CA THR A 221 -38.84 34.64 69.78
C THR A 221 -38.79 33.77 71.02
N ALA A 222 -37.98 32.72 70.99
CA ALA A 222 -37.87 31.71 72.03
C ALA A 222 -36.49 31.82 72.70
N SER A 223 -36.45 32.00 74.02
CA SER A 223 -35.19 32.31 74.73
C SER A 223 -34.97 31.50 76.01
N GLY A 224 -33.80 30.88 76.06
CA GLY A 224 -33.20 30.27 77.24
C GLY A 224 -32.42 31.27 78.10
N THR A 225 -32.04 30.85 79.31
CA THR A 225 -31.03 31.52 80.12
C THR A 225 -29.98 30.50 80.60
N GLY A 226 -28.70 30.92 80.64
CA GLY A 226 -27.61 30.02 81.02
C GLY A 226 -27.42 28.88 80.01
N SER A 227 -27.63 27.64 80.45
CA SER A 227 -27.59 26.44 79.61
C SER A 227 -28.99 25.89 79.26
N SER A 228 -30.02 26.74 79.31
CA SER A 228 -31.37 26.42 78.83
C SER A 228 -31.48 26.68 77.33
N ASP A 229 -32.32 25.89 76.65
CA ASP A 229 -32.54 26.01 75.21
C ASP A 229 -33.46 27.19 74.88
N GLY A 230 -33.41 27.69 73.64
CA GLY A 230 -34.45 28.58 73.12
C GLY A 230 -35.73 27.77 72.87
N ILE A 231 -35.59 26.74 72.02
CA ILE A 231 -36.64 25.77 71.67
C ILE A 231 -36.10 24.36 71.97
N GLN A 232 -36.89 23.55 72.68
CA GLN A 232 -36.55 22.17 73.00
C GLN A 232 -37.65 21.23 72.50
N PHE A 233 -37.25 20.21 71.74
CA PHE A 233 -38.07 19.04 71.42
C PHE A 233 -37.60 17.85 72.28
N TYR A 234 -38.46 17.29 73.12
CA TYR A 234 -38.05 16.22 74.05
C TYR A 234 -38.92 14.96 73.92
N VAL A 235 -38.30 13.81 73.60
CA VAL A 235 -38.99 12.51 73.62
C VAL A 235 -38.87 11.91 75.01
N GLY A 236 -39.97 11.91 75.75
CA GLY A 236 -39.99 11.54 77.17
C GLY A 236 -39.91 10.04 77.47
N SER A 237 -40.14 9.18 76.48
CA SER A 237 -40.07 7.72 76.65
C SER A 237 -38.84 7.14 75.98
N SER A 238 -38.00 6.42 76.75
CA SER A 238 -36.87 5.66 76.21
C SER A 238 -37.29 4.45 75.36
N GLU A 239 -38.58 4.08 75.38
CA GLU A 239 -39.14 3.00 74.57
C GLU A 239 -39.77 3.49 73.25
N ALA A 240 -39.81 4.80 73.01
CA ALA A 240 -40.39 5.37 71.80
C ALA A 240 -39.68 4.87 70.52
N THR A 241 -40.46 4.48 69.52
CA THR A 241 -39.98 3.93 68.25
C THR A 241 -40.42 4.81 67.09
N ASN A 242 -39.45 5.34 66.32
CA ASN A 242 -39.71 6.29 65.23
C ASN A 242 -40.41 7.59 65.69
N ALA A 243 -40.11 8.06 66.91
CA ALA A 243 -40.51 9.40 67.32
C ALA A 243 -39.95 10.45 66.34
N THR A 244 -40.75 11.46 66.03
CA THR A 244 -40.38 12.52 65.07
C THR A 244 -40.44 13.88 65.73
N THR A 245 -39.50 14.73 65.37
CA THR A 245 -39.41 16.12 65.84
C THR A 245 -39.39 17.04 64.62
N SER A 246 -40.23 18.07 64.60
CA SER A 246 -40.34 18.97 63.45
C SER A 246 -40.62 20.43 63.83
N LEU A 247 -39.93 21.34 63.15
CA LEU A 247 -40.25 22.76 63.11
C LEU A 247 -40.76 23.10 61.70
N THR A 248 -41.98 23.62 61.59
CA THR A 248 -42.56 24.10 60.32
C THR A 248 -42.66 25.62 60.34
N VAL A 249 -42.17 26.28 59.29
CA VAL A 249 -42.22 27.75 59.19
C VAL A 249 -42.75 28.17 57.82
N THR A 250 -43.79 29.00 57.82
CA THR A 250 -44.52 29.46 56.63
C THR A 250 -44.97 30.92 56.76
N ASP A 251 -45.38 31.49 55.64
CA ASP A 251 -45.93 32.83 55.47
C ASP A 251 -45.10 33.98 56.06
N ASN A 252 -43.80 33.94 55.73
CA ASN A 252 -42.75 34.88 56.10
C ASN A 252 -42.46 34.94 57.61
N ALA A 253 -42.91 33.92 58.35
CA ALA A 253 -42.66 33.83 59.78
C ALA A 253 -41.16 33.84 60.11
N ILE A 254 -40.84 34.48 61.24
CA ILE A 254 -39.48 34.51 61.79
C ILE A 254 -39.48 33.75 63.12
N VAL A 255 -38.67 32.70 63.20
CA VAL A 255 -38.37 31.97 64.44
C VAL A 255 -36.98 32.38 64.90
N ASP A 256 -36.90 33.09 66.01
CA ASP A 256 -35.66 33.54 66.63
C ASP A 256 -35.40 32.74 67.91
N ALA A 257 -34.49 31.77 67.84
CA ALA A 257 -33.97 31.04 68.99
C ALA A 257 -32.49 31.38 69.26
N ARG A 258 -32.06 32.63 68.96
CA ARG A 258 -30.65 33.06 69.12
C ARG A 258 -30.11 32.87 70.54
N THR A 259 -30.99 32.99 71.54
CA THR A 259 -30.62 32.80 72.94
C THR A 259 -30.99 31.38 73.37
N GLY A 260 -30.03 30.45 73.26
CA GLY A 260 -30.17 29.05 73.70
C GLY A 260 -30.30 28.03 72.57
N GLY A 261 -30.56 28.44 71.32
CA GLY A 261 -30.64 27.54 70.18
C GLY A 261 -31.87 26.63 70.15
N ILE A 262 -31.86 25.69 69.22
CA ILE A 262 -32.90 24.68 68.98
C ILE A 262 -32.31 23.29 69.26
N SER A 263 -32.87 22.58 70.23
CA SER A 263 -32.41 21.23 70.59
C SER A 263 -33.48 20.16 70.30
N ALA A 264 -33.03 18.94 70.01
CA ALA A 264 -33.84 17.74 70.21
C ALA A 264 -33.12 16.76 71.13
N SER A 265 -33.87 16.11 72.02
CA SER A 265 -33.36 15.16 72.99
C SER A 265 -34.33 13.99 73.19
N GLY A 266 -33.80 12.84 73.62
CA GLY A 266 -34.56 11.58 73.67
C GLY A 266 -34.66 10.83 72.33
N VAL A 267 -34.13 11.42 71.24
CA VAL A 267 -34.02 10.79 69.91
C VAL A 267 -32.59 10.88 69.37
N SER A 268 -32.21 9.91 68.53
CA SER A 268 -30.88 9.85 67.90
C SER A 268 -30.78 10.73 66.63
N VAL A 269 -31.64 11.74 66.48
CA VAL A 269 -31.71 12.65 65.32
C VAL A 269 -31.96 14.09 65.78
N ASN A 270 -31.32 15.05 65.12
CA ASN A 270 -31.64 16.47 65.23
C ASN A 270 -33.07 16.73 64.70
N PRO A 271 -33.77 17.78 65.16
CA PRO A 271 -35.10 18.08 64.66
C PRO A 271 -35.01 18.57 63.22
N ASN A 272 -35.82 17.99 62.32
CA ASN A 272 -35.87 18.45 60.94
C ASN A 272 -36.73 19.72 60.87
N VAL A 273 -36.13 20.82 60.40
CA VAL A 273 -36.89 21.99 59.96
C VAL A 273 -37.55 21.64 58.63
N ASN A 274 -38.85 21.40 58.67
CA ASN A 274 -39.68 21.10 57.51
C ASN A 274 -40.28 22.39 56.96
N ILE A 275 -40.49 22.48 55.65
CA ILE A 275 -41.26 23.58 55.03
C ILE A 275 -42.62 23.01 54.63
N GLY A 276 -43.71 23.71 54.95
CA GLY A 276 -45.06 23.32 54.55
C GLY A 276 -45.19 23.20 53.03
N SER A 277 -45.79 22.12 52.52
CA SER A 277 -45.86 21.84 51.08
C SER A 277 -46.99 22.59 50.35
N THR A 278 -47.40 23.76 50.84
CA THR A 278 -48.76 24.31 50.66
C THR A 278 -48.82 25.63 49.89
N GLY A 279 -47.80 25.96 49.10
CA GLY A 279 -47.80 27.17 48.24
C GLY A 279 -47.75 28.50 49.01
N SER A 280 -47.60 28.44 50.33
CA SER A 280 -47.29 29.56 51.21
C SER A 280 -45.88 30.10 50.97
N THR A 281 -45.66 31.32 51.42
CA THR A 281 -44.31 31.88 51.52
C THR A 281 -43.51 31.15 52.62
N GLY A 282 -42.19 31.28 52.58
CA GLY A 282 -41.27 30.54 53.45
C GLY A 282 -41.12 31.17 54.85
N GLY A 283 -39.93 31.03 55.46
CA GLY A 283 -39.61 31.71 56.71
C GLY A 283 -38.13 31.78 57.02
N ILE A 284 -37.78 32.45 58.13
CA ILE A 284 -36.41 32.57 58.64
C ILE A 284 -36.33 31.90 60.00
N VAL A 285 -35.34 31.03 60.19
CA VAL A 285 -35.06 30.39 61.50
C VAL A 285 -33.65 30.77 61.93
N PHE A 286 -33.50 31.25 63.16
CA PHE A 286 -32.22 31.39 63.84
C PHE A 286 -32.07 30.28 64.89
N ASP A 287 -31.11 29.39 64.67
CA ASP A 287 -30.64 28.41 65.64
C ASP A 287 -29.33 28.93 66.25
N GLY A 288 -29.42 29.49 67.47
CA GLY A 288 -28.28 30.18 68.08
C GLY A 288 -27.79 31.33 67.19
N THR A 289 -26.49 31.36 66.90
CA THR A 289 -25.90 32.38 66.03
C THR A 289 -26.15 32.17 64.54
N GLU A 290 -26.75 31.06 64.12
CA GLU A 290 -26.90 30.68 62.71
C GLU A 290 -28.34 30.89 62.21
N GLY A 291 -28.52 31.88 61.33
CA GLY A 291 -29.76 32.13 60.61
C GLY A 291 -29.81 31.36 59.28
N THR A 292 -30.96 30.77 58.95
CA THR A 292 -31.22 30.18 57.63
C THR A 292 -32.56 30.67 57.08
N VAL A 293 -32.56 31.06 55.79
CA VAL A 293 -33.77 31.39 55.03
C VAL A 293 -34.28 30.14 54.32
N TYR A 294 -35.53 29.79 54.59
CA TYR A 294 -36.22 28.63 54.04
C TYR A 294 -37.33 29.09 53.09
N GLY A 295 -37.34 28.60 51.84
CA GLY A 295 -38.36 28.98 50.86
C GLY A 295 -38.27 30.44 50.39
N ASN A 296 -39.39 30.99 49.90
CA ASN A 296 -39.44 32.36 49.39
C ASN A 296 -39.98 33.32 50.46
N VAL A 297 -39.15 34.25 50.93
CA VAL A 297 -39.45 35.12 52.07
C VAL A 297 -39.43 36.60 51.64
N GLU A 298 -40.46 37.33 52.01
CA GLU A 298 -40.49 38.79 52.01
C GLU A 298 -40.37 39.33 53.45
N LEU A 299 -39.37 40.18 53.70
CA LEU A 299 -39.01 40.61 55.05
C LEU A 299 -40.04 41.60 55.63
N GLN A 300 -40.83 41.12 56.61
CA GLN A 300 -41.94 41.86 57.23
C GLN A 300 -41.52 42.97 58.21
N LYS A 301 -40.32 42.89 58.80
CA LYS A 301 -39.79 43.87 59.77
C LYS A 301 -38.26 43.97 59.65
N ASP A 302 -37.67 45.09 60.07
CA ASP A 302 -36.20 45.25 60.07
C ASP A 302 -35.51 44.07 60.75
N LEU A 303 -34.47 43.55 60.10
CA LEU A 303 -33.68 42.42 60.59
C LEU A 303 -32.21 42.83 60.69
N GLU A 304 -31.66 42.72 61.90
CA GLU A 304 -30.23 42.83 62.14
C GLU A 304 -29.61 41.43 62.19
N ILE A 305 -28.47 41.25 61.50
CA ILE A 305 -27.55 40.13 61.68
C ILE A 305 -26.33 40.71 62.41
N LYS A 306 -26.11 40.31 63.67
CA LYS A 306 -25.09 40.94 64.53
C LYS A 306 -23.69 40.39 64.26
N SER A 307 -22.66 41.06 64.77
CA SER A 307 -21.29 40.54 64.72
C SER A 307 -21.20 39.18 65.40
N GLY A 308 -20.72 38.17 64.68
CA GLY A 308 -20.67 36.77 65.12
C GLY A 308 -21.91 35.95 64.73
N GLU A 309 -22.97 36.57 64.21
CA GLU A 309 -24.12 35.87 63.63
C GLU A 309 -23.94 35.66 62.11
N SER A 310 -24.63 34.66 61.57
CA SER A 310 -24.72 34.39 60.13
C SER A 310 -26.18 34.39 59.65
N LEU A 311 -26.37 34.63 58.35
CA LEU A 311 -27.61 34.36 57.63
C LEU A 311 -27.30 33.68 56.30
N THR A 312 -27.75 32.44 56.14
CA THR A 312 -27.59 31.64 54.94
C THR A 312 -28.87 31.67 54.11
N ILE A 313 -28.77 32.10 52.86
CA ILE A 313 -29.85 32.02 51.87
C ILE A 313 -29.54 30.79 50.99
N GLY A 314 -30.11 29.66 51.40
CA GLY A 314 -29.83 28.35 50.84
C GLY A 314 -30.39 28.12 49.43
N LYS A 315 -30.15 26.94 48.90
CA LYS A 315 -30.56 26.56 47.54
C LYS A 315 -32.07 26.66 47.31
N GLY A 316 -32.47 27.50 46.36
CA GLY A 316 -33.87 27.71 45.97
C GLY A 316 -34.66 28.59 46.96
N ALA A 317 -34.00 29.15 47.97
CA ALA A 317 -34.60 30.14 48.85
C ALA A 317 -34.50 31.56 48.25
N SER A 318 -35.38 32.45 48.66
CA SER A 318 -35.26 33.87 48.35
C SER A 318 -35.53 34.72 49.58
N LEU A 319 -34.78 35.80 49.73
CA LEU A 319 -35.06 36.86 50.68
C LEU A 319 -35.24 38.18 49.91
N THR A 320 -36.46 38.70 49.95
CA THR A 320 -36.82 40.00 49.41
C THR A 320 -36.93 40.98 50.56
N VAL A 321 -36.18 42.09 50.50
CA VAL A 321 -36.26 43.19 51.46
C VAL A 321 -37.12 44.30 50.82
N PRO A 322 -38.43 44.37 51.11
CA PRO A 322 -39.33 45.32 50.47
C PRO A 322 -39.01 46.78 50.83
N THR A 323 -39.62 47.71 50.10
CA THR A 323 -39.42 49.15 50.35
C THR A 323 -40.08 49.54 51.68
N GLY A 324 -39.26 49.78 52.69
CA GLY A 324 -39.70 50.15 54.04
C GLY A 324 -39.01 49.37 55.15
N THR A 325 -38.45 48.20 54.84
CA THR A 325 -37.62 47.41 55.76
C THR A 325 -36.15 47.44 55.32
N THR A 326 -35.27 46.97 56.22
CA THR A 326 -33.82 46.91 56.04
C THR A 326 -33.26 45.60 56.58
N LEU A 327 -32.31 45.03 55.85
CA LEU A 327 -31.46 43.95 56.33
C LEU A 327 -30.09 44.54 56.68
N ASN A 328 -29.82 44.65 57.98
CA ASN A 328 -28.64 45.31 58.53
C ASN A 328 -27.60 44.23 58.91
N ASN A 329 -26.51 44.15 58.13
CA ASN A 329 -25.51 43.10 58.20
C ASN A 329 -24.26 43.57 58.97
N ASN A 330 -24.22 43.32 60.27
CA ASN A 330 -23.01 43.46 61.09
C ASN A 330 -22.26 42.13 61.25
N GLY A 331 -22.83 41.02 60.75
CA GLY A 331 -22.27 39.67 60.76
C GLY A 331 -21.88 39.19 59.35
N THR A 332 -22.32 37.98 58.99
CA THR A 332 -22.09 37.38 57.66
C THR A 332 -23.41 37.04 56.97
N ILE A 333 -23.61 37.47 55.72
CA ILE A 333 -24.67 36.95 54.85
C ILE A 333 -24.03 36.15 53.72
N SER A 334 -24.45 34.90 53.57
CA SER A 334 -24.00 33.97 52.52
C SER A 334 -25.18 33.60 51.62
N VAL A 335 -25.05 33.89 50.32
CA VAL A 335 -26.02 33.46 49.30
C VAL A 335 -25.45 32.22 48.61
N GLU A 336 -26.15 31.10 48.77
CA GLU A 336 -25.77 29.81 48.19
C GLU A 336 -26.41 29.57 46.81
N ASN A 337 -26.18 28.38 46.24
CA ASN A 337 -26.56 28.05 44.88
C ASN A 337 -28.07 28.07 44.62
N GLY A 338 -28.54 29.08 43.89
CA GLY A 338 -29.95 29.31 43.61
C GLY A 338 -30.69 30.01 44.75
N GLY A 339 -29.96 30.46 45.76
CA GLY A 339 -30.43 31.46 46.71
C GLY A 339 -30.50 32.83 46.03
N THR A 340 -31.44 33.68 46.43
CA THR A 340 -31.51 35.08 45.95
C THR A 340 -31.73 36.06 47.09
N LEU A 341 -31.04 37.19 47.03
CA LEU A 341 -31.23 38.33 47.93
C LEU A 341 -31.53 39.56 47.08
N SER A 342 -32.62 40.25 47.38
CA SER A 342 -33.02 41.49 46.69
C SER A 342 -33.51 42.55 47.67
N GLY A 343 -33.44 43.82 47.27
CA GLY A 343 -33.84 44.94 48.11
C GLY A 343 -32.68 45.60 48.88
N LYS A 344 -33.00 46.32 49.96
CA LYS A 344 -32.06 47.20 50.66
C LYS A 344 -31.31 46.50 51.79
N THR A 345 -30.03 46.20 51.55
CA THR A 345 -29.07 45.80 52.59
C THR A 345 -28.29 47.01 53.13
N SER A 346 -27.70 46.88 54.32
CA SER A 346 -26.69 47.80 54.86
C SER A 346 -25.63 47.05 55.67
N GLY A 347 -24.48 47.66 55.94
CA GLY A 347 -23.38 47.05 56.71
C GLY A 347 -22.35 46.33 55.83
N ASN A 348 -21.87 45.17 56.28
CA ASN A 348 -20.89 44.32 55.61
C ASN A 348 -21.40 43.82 54.26
N ASP A 349 -20.47 43.61 53.31
CA ASP A 349 -20.76 43.05 52.00
C ASP A 349 -21.38 41.65 52.07
N VAL A 350 -22.26 41.35 51.11
CA VAL A 350 -22.89 40.04 50.95
C VAL A 350 -21.96 39.11 50.18
N THR A 351 -21.74 37.89 50.70
CA THR A 351 -20.92 36.88 50.03
C THR A 351 -21.78 36.02 49.11
N TYR A 352 -21.43 35.99 47.81
CA TYR A 352 -22.02 35.12 46.81
C TYR A 352 -21.06 33.96 46.52
N LYS A 353 -21.52 32.72 46.76
CA LYS A 353 -20.74 31.50 46.46
C LYS A 353 -20.81 31.13 44.98
N VAL A 354 -19.77 30.46 44.48
CA VAL A 354 -19.74 29.86 43.16
C VAL A 354 -20.75 28.71 43.08
N THR A 355 -21.50 28.66 42.00
CA THR A 355 -22.58 27.70 41.74
C THR A 355 -22.27 26.76 40.59
N GLY A 356 -21.49 27.23 39.63
CA GLY A 356 -20.98 26.47 38.49
C GLY A 356 -19.56 26.88 38.10
N VAL A 357 -18.78 25.90 37.66
CA VAL A 357 -17.53 26.07 36.90
C VAL A 357 -17.78 25.37 35.57
N THR A 358 -17.39 25.98 34.46
CA THR A 358 -17.55 25.40 33.12
C THR A 358 -16.31 25.66 32.28
N LEU A 359 -15.63 24.60 31.82
CA LEU A 359 -14.48 24.68 30.92
C LEU A 359 -14.93 24.91 29.47
N ASN A 360 -14.05 25.51 28.67
CA ASN A 360 -14.26 25.72 27.24
C ASN A 360 -14.27 24.44 26.40
N THR A 361 -13.78 23.31 26.92
CA THR A 361 -13.84 22.01 26.26
C THR A 361 -13.71 20.84 27.24
N ASP A 362 -14.42 19.74 26.96
CA ASP A 362 -14.34 18.48 27.70
C ASP A 362 -13.15 17.59 27.26
N LYS A 363 -12.55 17.87 26.10
CA LYS A 363 -11.53 17.02 25.47
C LYS A 363 -10.44 17.82 24.75
N LEU A 364 -9.19 17.56 25.12
CA LEU A 364 -8.02 18.27 24.60
C LEU A 364 -6.97 17.27 24.07
N PRO A 365 -6.92 16.98 22.76
CA PRO A 365 -5.84 16.21 22.17
C PRO A 365 -4.58 17.07 22.04
N LEU A 366 -3.43 16.56 22.50
CA LEU A 366 -2.12 17.21 22.38
C LEU A 366 -1.07 16.20 21.90
N TYR A 367 0.04 16.71 21.33
CA TYR A 367 1.24 15.91 21.17
C TYR A 367 2.24 16.17 22.30
N THR A 368 3.10 15.19 22.59
CA THR A 368 4.16 15.31 23.59
C THR A 368 4.99 16.59 23.38
N GLY A 369 5.09 17.42 24.43
CA GLY A 369 5.77 18.73 24.42
C GLY A 369 4.91 19.92 23.96
N ASP A 370 3.67 19.72 23.50
CA ASP A 370 2.74 20.82 23.20
C ASP A 370 2.04 21.34 24.46
N SER A 371 1.55 22.58 24.39
CA SER A 371 0.79 23.21 25.46
C SER A 371 -0.46 23.92 24.93
N ASN A 372 -1.56 23.91 25.70
CA ASN A 372 -2.77 24.67 25.40
C ASN A 372 -3.47 25.13 26.69
N THR A 373 -4.06 26.32 26.68
CA THR A 373 -4.74 26.87 27.86
C THR A 373 -6.23 26.52 27.87
N LEU A 374 -6.69 25.97 29.00
CA LEU A 374 -8.10 25.80 29.32
C LEU A 374 -8.62 27.09 29.97
N THR A 375 -9.81 27.53 29.58
CA THR A 375 -10.47 28.71 30.14
C THR A 375 -11.76 28.29 30.82
N ALA A 376 -11.94 28.70 32.07
CA ALA A 376 -13.11 28.40 32.87
C ALA A 376 -14.04 29.61 33.01
N THR A 377 -15.35 29.36 32.98
CA THR A 377 -16.40 30.33 33.27
C THR A 377 -16.96 30.04 34.65
N ILE A 378 -17.14 31.08 35.47
CA ILE A 378 -17.74 31.00 36.80
C ILE A 378 -19.19 31.50 36.76
N GLU A 379 -20.10 30.72 37.34
CA GLU A 379 -21.46 31.15 37.63
C GLU A 379 -21.67 31.23 39.16
N PRO A 380 -22.41 32.22 39.70
CA PRO A 380 -22.87 33.42 39.01
C PRO A 380 -21.70 34.37 38.73
N SER A 381 -21.88 35.28 37.76
CA SER A 381 -20.83 36.24 37.37
C SER A 381 -20.48 37.27 38.45
N ASN A 382 -21.29 37.37 39.52
CA ASN A 382 -21.04 38.20 40.69
C ASN A 382 -20.55 37.40 41.92
N ALA A 383 -20.10 36.15 41.75
CA ALA A 383 -19.49 35.38 42.84
C ALA A 383 -18.31 36.17 43.46
N THR A 384 -18.26 36.22 44.81
CA THR A 384 -17.32 37.10 45.53
C THR A 384 -15.86 36.65 45.42
N ASN A 385 -15.64 35.34 45.20
CA ASN A 385 -14.32 34.78 44.94
C ASN A 385 -14.41 33.91 43.67
N THR A 386 -13.81 34.39 42.58
CA THR A 386 -13.78 33.73 41.27
C THR A 386 -12.49 32.95 41.00
N ASN A 387 -11.61 32.83 41.99
CA ASN A 387 -10.34 32.13 41.83
C ASN A 387 -10.55 30.62 41.68
N LEU A 388 -9.66 29.99 40.90
CA LEU A 388 -9.66 28.56 40.63
C LEU A 388 -8.36 27.92 41.10
N THR A 389 -8.46 26.69 41.61
CA THR A 389 -7.33 25.78 41.77
C THR A 389 -7.39 24.71 40.69
N TRP A 390 -6.27 24.49 40.03
CA TRP A 390 -6.13 23.49 38.96
C TRP A 390 -5.37 22.26 39.46
N SER A 391 -5.71 21.09 38.93
CA SER A 391 -5.00 19.84 39.22
C SER A 391 -5.03 18.89 38.02
N SER A 392 -4.05 17.99 37.94
CA SER A 392 -4.02 16.85 37.02
C SER A 392 -4.07 15.55 37.81
N ASP A 393 -4.84 14.56 37.34
CA ASP A 393 -4.79 13.19 37.90
C ASP A 393 -3.48 12.44 37.54
N SER A 394 -2.73 12.95 36.55
CA SER A 394 -1.56 12.29 35.98
C SER A 394 -0.58 13.31 35.39
N GLU A 395 0.16 13.98 36.27
CA GLU A 395 1.24 14.93 35.90
C GLU A 395 2.35 14.31 35.02
N LYS A 396 2.49 12.98 35.04
CA LYS A 396 3.40 12.26 34.14
C LYS A 396 2.93 12.22 32.68
N VAL A 397 1.64 12.45 32.44
CA VAL A 397 1.02 12.51 31.11
C VAL A 397 0.78 13.96 30.71
N ALA A 398 0.17 14.77 31.59
CA ALA A 398 0.01 16.20 31.38
C ALA A 398 -0.04 16.98 32.70
N THR A 399 0.66 18.11 32.77
CA THR A 399 0.61 19.06 33.89
C THR A 399 -0.31 20.24 33.56
N VAL A 400 -0.78 20.96 34.58
CA VAL A 400 -1.53 22.22 34.45
C VAL A 400 -0.98 23.25 35.43
N ASP A 401 -0.89 24.52 35.02
CA ASP A 401 -0.47 25.63 35.88
C ASP A 401 -1.64 26.38 36.53
N GLU A 402 -1.34 27.41 37.33
CA GLU A 402 -2.35 28.25 38.00
C GLU A 402 -3.27 29.04 37.02
N ASN A 403 -2.84 29.20 35.77
CA ASN A 403 -3.56 29.92 34.72
C ASN A 403 -4.41 28.98 33.84
N GLY A 404 -4.40 27.66 34.10
CA GLY A 404 -5.07 26.66 33.28
C GLY A 404 -4.28 26.24 32.03
N THR A 405 -3.00 26.60 31.92
CA THR A 405 -2.12 26.16 30.83
C THR A 405 -1.71 24.71 31.03
N VAL A 406 -2.28 23.84 30.19
CA VAL A 406 -1.96 22.41 30.14
C VAL A 406 -0.70 22.20 29.30
N THR A 407 0.25 21.41 29.79
CA THR A 407 1.46 20.98 29.06
C THR A 407 1.53 19.47 28.97
N ALA A 408 1.70 18.93 27.76
CA ALA A 408 1.77 17.50 27.50
C ALA A 408 3.18 16.93 27.77
N VAL A 409 3.28 15.95 28.67
CA VAL A 409 4.54 15.39 29.19
C VAL A 409 4.90 14.05 28.56
N ALA A 410 3.95 13.12 28.42
CA ALA A 410 4.17 11.81 27.83
C ALA A 410 2.85 11.19 27.32
N PRO A 411 2.89 10.21 26.39
CA PRO A 411 1.68 9.57 25.86
C PRO A 411 0.78 8.95 26.92
N GLY A 412 -0.52 9.15 26.78
CA GLY A 412 -1.53 8.63 27.69
C GLY A 412 -2.77 9.52 27.76
N THR A 413 -3.55 9.32 28.82
CA THR A 413 -4.71 10.17 29.14
C THR A 413 -4.56 10.74 30.54
N ALA A 414 -4.88 12.02 30.71
CA ALA A 414 -4.95 12.70 32.00
C ALA A 414 -6.25 13.50 32.10
N THR A 415 -6.80 13.61 33.31
CA THR A 415 -7.94 14.47 33.62
C THR A 415 -7.45 15.74 34.29
N ILE A 416 -7.70 16.88 33.66
CA ILE A 416 -7.43 18.20 34.25
C ILE A 416 -8.72 18.70 34.89
N THR A 417 -8.64 19.11 36.16
CA THR A 417 -9.78 19.58 36.94
C THR A 417 -9.57 21.04 37.34
N ALA A 418 -10.55 21.90 37.07
CA ALA A 418 -10.65 23.24 37.66
C ALA A 418 -11.61 23.20 38.85
N THR A 419 -11.22 23.78 39.99
CA THR A 419 -12.00 23.78 41.24
C THR A 419 -12.16 25.20 41.78
N ALA A 420 -13.37 25.60 42.16
CA ALA A 420 -13.65 26.89 42.77
C ALA A 420 -12.98 27.03 44.16
N ALA A 421 -12.14 28.06 44.32
CA ALA A 421 -11.37 28.30 45.53
C ALA A 421 -12.18 28.97 46.66
N ASP A 422 -13.47 29.22 46.47
CA ASP A 422 -14.38 29.85 47.44
C ASP A 422 -14.95 28.86 48.48
N GLY A 423 -14.61 27.56 48.35
CA GLY A 423 -15.11 26.49 49.21
C GLY A 423 -16.47 25.92 48.80
N SER A 424 -17.05 26.35 47.68
CA SER A 424 -18.31 25.80 47.14
C SER A 424 -18.21 24.34 46.64
N GLY A 425 -16.98 23.84 46.46
CA GLY A 425 -16.70 22.50 45.93
C GLY A 425 -17.11 22.32 44.46
N LYS A 426 -17.35 23.41 43.71
CA LYS A 426 -17.68 23.34 42.28
C LYS A 426 -16.45 23.05 41.45
N THR A 427 -16.60 22.10 40.52
CA THR A 427 -15.54 21.65 39.63
C THR A 427 -16.06 21.42 38.23
N ASP A 428 -15.15 21.46 37.26
CA ASP A 428 -15.36 20.88 35.93
C ASP A 428 -14.05 20.28 35.40
N THR A 429 -14.14 19.36 34.45
CA THR A 429 -13.03 18.50 34.02
C THR A 429 -12.84 18.42 32.51
N CYS A 430 -11.58 18.37 32.08
CA CYS A 430 -11.19 18.17 30.69
C CYS A 430 -10.30 16.92 30.57
N THR A 431 -10.64 16.03 29.64
CA THR A 431 -9.82 14.84 29.32
C THR A 431 -8.75 15.22 28.30
N VAL A 432 -7.49 15.24 28.74
CA VAL A 432 -6.33 15.48 27.89
C VAL A 432 -5.84 14.14 27.34
N THR A 433 -5.77 14.01 26.01
CA THR A 433 -5.17 12.83 25.35
C THR A 433 -3.84 13.23 24.75
N VAL A 434 -2.73 12.67 25.25
CA VAL A 434 -1.38 12.94 24.76
C VAL A 434 -0.92 11.80 23.86
N THR A 435 -0.32 12.15 22.71
CA THR A 435 0.29 11.20 21.78
C THR A 435 1.69 11.64 21.35
N ASP A 436 2.60 10.71 21.07
CA ASP A 436 3.94 11.08 20.58
C ASP A 436 3.90 11.65 19.17
N LYS A 437 4.81 12.58 18.89
CA LYS A 437 5.06 13.11 17.54
C LYS A 437 5.73 12.05 16.68
N THR A 438 5.05 11.59 15.63
CA THR A 438 5.57 10.60 14.69
C THR A 438 5.76 11.20 13.30
N TYR A 439 6.93 10.93 12.72
CA TYR A 439 7.37 11.48 11.43
C TYR A 439 7.64 10.35 10.42
N THR A 440 6.96 9.22 10.53
CA THR A 440 7.24 8.03 9.71
C THR A 440 6.77 8.21 8.27
N ILE A 441 7.51 7.61 7.33
CA ILE A 441 7.19 7.62 5.91
C ILE A 441 7.20 6.18 5.35
N SER A 442 6.48 5.96 4.25
CA SER A 442 6.56 4.71 3.47
C SER A 442 6.62 5.03 1.98
N VAL A 443 7.19 4.11 1.19
CA VAL A 443 7.17 4.17 -0.27
C VAL A 443 6.33 3.01 -0.83
N THR A 444 5.65 3.25 -1.94
CA THR A 444 4.87 2.23 -2.65
C THR A 444 4.98 2.46 -4.17
N PRO A 445 5.36 1.46 -4.96
CA PRO A 445 5.83 0.13 -4.56
C PRO A 445 7.21 0.14 -3.87
N ASP A 446 7.53 -0.94 -3.16
CA ASP A 446 8.82 -1.19 -2.50
C ASP A 446 9.86 -1.86 -3.44
N LYS A 447 9.41 -2.34 -4.60
CA LYS A 447 10.25 -2.75 -5.73
C LYS A 447 9.70 -2.19 -7.04
N LEU A 448 10.58 -1.65 -7.88
CA LEU A 448 10.31 -1.40 -9.29
C LEU A 448 11.08 -2.43 -10.12
N ASP A 449 10.36 -3.16 -10.96
CA ASP A 449 10.96 -4.08 -11.93
C ASP A 449 10.67 -3.59 -13.34
N PHE A 450 11.72 -3.24 -14.07
CA PHE A 450 11.65 -2.84 -15.47
C PHE A 450 11.91 -4.01 -16.43
N GLY A 451 12.11 -5.22 -15.90
CA GLY A 451 12.27 -6.46 -16.67
C GLY A 451 13.62 -6.57 -17.38
N THR A 452 13.58 -7.13 -18.58
CA THR A 452 14.75 -7.32 -19.44
C THR A 452 14.56 -6.62 -20.77
N ILE A 453 15.55 -5.84 -21.20
CA ILE A 453 15.62 -5.25 -22.53
C ILE A 453 16.88 -5.74 -23.26
N LEU A 454 16.89 -5.69 -24.59
CA LEU A 454 18.12 -5.86 -25.35
C LEU A 454 18.95 -4.55 -25.32
N GLN A 455 20.27 -4.66 -25.42
CA GLN A 455 21.16 -3.51 -25.56
C GLN A 455 20.72 -2.62 -26.74
N ASN A 456 20.79 -1.29 -26.57
CA ASN A 456 20.30 -0.29 -27.53
C ASN A 456 18.77 -0.26 -27.79
N ALA A 457 17.97 -1.09 -27.13
CA ALA A 457 16.52 -1.00 -27.21
C ALA A 457 15.99 0.31 -26.56
N ALA A 458 14.75 0.68 -26.93
CA ALA A 458 14.05 1.77 -26.27
C ALA A 458 13.91 1.48 -24.76
N GLN A 459 14.12 2.51 -23.93
CA GLN A 459 14.03 2.35 -22.49
C GLN A 459 12.58 2.05 -22.07
N PRO A 460 12.37 1.19 -21.05
CA PRO A 460 11.07 1.01 -20.43
C PRO A 460 10.46 2.35 -20.00
N ALA A 461 9.13 2.44 -20.02
CA ALA A 461 8.43 3.63 -19.56
C ALA A 461 8.73 3.91 -18.07
N ALA A 462 8.72 5.19 -17.69
CA ALA A 462 8.88 5.58 -16.30
C ALA A 462 7.76 5.00 -15.42
N GLN A 463 8.10 4.53 -14.23
CA GLN A 463 7.16 4.03 -13.22
C GLN A 463 7.05 5.00 -12.05
N THR A 464 5.84 5.20 -11.54
CA THR A 464 5.56 6.12 -10.43
C THR A 464 5.79 5.44 -9.08
N VAL A 465 6.47 6.13 -8.17
CA VAL A 465 6.57 5.81 -6.76
C VAL A 465 5.79 6.84 -5.95
N THR A 466 4.96 6.36 -5.03
CA THR A 466 4.24 7.18 -4.06
C THR A 466 4.97 7.15 -2.72
N VAL A 467 5.35 8.33 -2.23
CA VAL A 467 5.79 8.55 -0.84
C VAL A 467 4.57 8.93 -0.01
N THR A 468 4.32 8.22 1.08
CA THR A 468 3.20 8.48 2.00
C THR A 468 3.73 8.93 3.35
N ASN A 469 3.18 10.01 3.91
CA ASN A 469 3.40 10.33 5.32
C ASN A 469 2.48 9.47 6.19
N THR A 470 3.06 8.51 6.90
CA THR A 470 2.36 7.59 7.81
C THR A 470 2.38 8.07 9.26
N GLY A 471 3.13 9.13 9.55
CA GLY A 471 3.19 9.80 10.84
C GLY A 471 1.98 10.71 11.11
N ASN A 472 1.98 11.32 12.29
CA ASN A 472 0.97 12.29 12.72
C ASN A 472 1.45 13.76 12.62
N GLN A 473 2.73 14.00 12.30
CA GLN A 473 3.29 15.32 12.02
C GLN A 473 3.53 15.52 10.52
N GLN A 474 3.52 16.77 10.06
CA GLN A 474 4.00 17.14 8.73
C GLN A 474 5.48 16.70 8.56
N VAL A 475 5.85 16.21 7.39
CA VAL A 475 7.24 15.85 7.05
C VAL A 475 7.69 16.57 5.78
N THR A 476 8.98 16.87 5.67
CA THR A 476 9.61 17.31 4.42
C THR A 476 10.55 16.21 3.93
N VAL A 477 10.32 15.70 2.72
CA VAL A 477 11.17 14.67 2.08
C VAL A 477 11.96 15.25 0.91
N ALA A 478 13.13 14.68 0.61
CA ALA A 478 13.90 14.98 -0.60
C ALA A 478 13.75 13.87 -1.64
N LEU A 479 13.91 14.21 -2.93
CA LEU A 479 14.02 13.20 -4.00
C LEU A 479 15.24 12.29 -3.77
N PRO A 480 15.14 10.97 -4.03
CA PRO A 480 16.28 10.08 -3.97
C PRO A 480 17.23 10.34 -5.15
N THR A 481 18.52 10.05 -4.95
CA THR A 481 19.54 10.09 -6.01
C THR A 481 19.78 8.71 -6.61
N ALA A 482 20.02 8.63 -7.93
CA ALA A 482 20.31 7.37 -8.62
C ALA A 482 21.41 7.46 -9.68
N THR A 483 22.20 6.41 -9.79
CA THR A 483 23.36 6.25 -10.67
C THR A 483 22.93 5.73 -12.04
N ASN A 484 22.07 4.71 -12.08
CA ASN A 484 21.64 4.03 -13.31
C ASN A 484 20.21 4.38 -13.73
N PHE A 485 19.46 5.08 -12.87
CA PHE A 485 18.10 5.52 -13.10
C PHE A 485 18.01 7.05 -13.13
N VAL A 486 17.07 7.59 -13.90
CA VAL A 486 16.62 8.98 -13.85
C VAL A 486 15.48 9.06 -12.85
N ILE A 487 15.51 10.08 -11.99
CA ILE A 487 14.49 10.39 -11.00
C ILE A 487 13.91 11.76 -11.34
N GLU A 488 12.61 11.86 -11.54
CA GLU A 488 11.94 13.14 -11.84
C GLU A 488 10.84 13.43 -10.83
N ALA A 489 10.66 14.73 -10.51
CA ALA A 489 9.62 15.20 -9.61
C ALA A 489 8.22 14.92 -10.18
N GLY A 490 7.35 14.29 -9.40
CA GLY A 490 5.93 14.15 -9.68
C GLY A 490 5.09 15.08 -8.81
N GLU A 491 3.83 14.71 -8.58
CA GLU A 491 2.90 15.51 -7.79
C GLU A 491 3.39 15.71 -6.34
N GLY A 492 3.33 16.96 -5.87
CA GLY A 492 3.71 17.33 -4.49
C GLY A 492 5.20 17.64 -4.30
N PHE A 493 6.07 17.37 -5.27
CA PHE A 493 7.46 17.81 -5.24
C PHE A 493 7.65 19.18 -5.90
N ALA A 494 8.37 20.07 -5.23
CA ALA A 494 8.85 21.35 -5.73
C ALA A 494 10.33 21.53 -5.35
N ASP A 495 11.15 22.02 -6.29
CA ASP A 495 12.58 22.26 -6.12
C ASP A 495 13.37 21.07 -5.51
N GLY A 496 12.95 19.83 -5.83
CA GLY A 496 13.57 18.59 -5.36
C GLY A 496 13.12 18.12 -3.97
N SER A 497 12.15 18.78 -3.33
CA SER A 497 11.59 18.40 -2.03
C SER A 497 10.06 18.36 -2.04
N ALA A 498 9.45 17.63 -1.11
CA ALA A 498 8.00 17.62 -0.91
C ALA A 498 7.64 17.81 0.56
N VAL A 499 6.72 18.73 0.84
CA VAL A 499 6.10 18.88 2.17
C VAL A 499 4.82 18.05 2.17
N ILE A 500 4.76 17.04 3.04
CA ILE A 500 3.68 16.06 3.05
C ILE A 500 2.97 16.11 4.40
N GLU A 501 1.72 16.56 4.41
CA GLU A 501 0.84 16.54 5.58
C GLU A 501 0.53 15.09 6.03
N PRO A 502 0.14 14.87 7.30
CA PRO A 502 -0.26 13.55 7.79
C PRO A 502 -1.28 12.85 6.89
N LYS A 503 -1.03 11.59 6.54
CA LYS A 503 -1.85 10.76 5.64
C LYS A 503 -1.96 11.28 4.19
N LYS A 504 -1.17 12.28 3.80
CA LYS A 504 -1.02 12.72 2.40
C LYS A 504 0.16 12.03 1.73
N THR A 505 0.28 12.27 0.43
CA THR A 505 1.23 11.62 -0.46
C THR A 505 1.90 12.63 -1.38
N ALA A 506 3.13 12.34 -1.78
CA ALA A 506 3.78 12.95 -2.95
C ALA A 506 4.27 11.82 -3.87
N THR A 507 4.50 12.11 -5.15
CA THR A 507 4.94 11.12 -6.14
C THR A 507 6.20 11.56 -6.86
N PHE A 508 7.00 10.59 -7.29
CA PHE A 508 8.12 10.82 -8.21
C PHE A 508 8.16 9.67 -9.22
N THR A 509 8.78 9.89 -10.37
CA THR A 509 8.95 8.86 -11.39
C THR A 509 10.39 8.34 -11.40
N VAL A 510 10.53 7.07 -11.77
CA VAL A 510 11.81 6.38 -11.95
C VAL A 510 11.84 5.79 -13.35
N GLN A 511 12.91 6.04 -14.09
CA GLN A 511 13.14 5.43 -15.40
C GLN A 511 14.59 4.97 -15.53
N PRO A 512 14.91 3.82 -16.16
CA PRO A 512 16.29 3.46 -16.46
C PRO A 512 16.94 4.48 -17.41
N LYS A 513 18.24 4.77 -17.21
CA LYS A 513 18.99 5.66 -18.11
C LYS A 513 19.16 5.02 -19.49
N ALA A 514 19.14 5.84 -20.53
CA ALA A 514 19.46 5.38 -21.89
C ALA A 514 20.95 5.03 -22.03
N GLY A 515 21.26 4.03 -22.85
CA GLY A 515 22.65 3.66 -23.19
C GLY A 515 23.39 2.84 -22.13
N LEU A 516 22.66 2.16 -21.23
CA LEU A 516 23.26 1.20 -20.29
C LEU A 516 23.89 0.00 -21.02
N ASP A 517 25.06 -0.44 -20.56
CA ASP A 517 25.76 -1.62 -21.06
C ASP A 517 25.07 -2.92 -20.64
N VAL A 518 25.43 -4.04 -21.27
CA VAL A 518 24.94 -5.39 -20.93
C VAL A 518 25.26 -5.72 -19.46
N GLY A 519 24.23 -6.05 -18.68
CA GLY A 519 24.37 -6.32 -17.25
C GLY A 519 23.06 -6.28 -16.46
N LEU A 520 23.15 -6.60 -15.17
CA LEU A 520 22.05 -6.46 -14.21
C LEU A 520 22.26 -5.19 -13.38
N TYR A 521 21.29 -4.29 -13.45
CA TYR A 521 21.23 -3.06 -12.65
C TYR A 521 20.22 -3.25 -11.54
N ALA A 522 20.68 -3.17 -10.29
CA ALA A 522 19.84 -3.22 -9.10
C ALA A 522 20.31 -2.13 -8.12
N GLU A 523 19.51 -1.08 -7.95
CA GLU A 523 19.89 0.10 -7.18
C GLU A 523 18.85 0.40 -6.08
N PRO A 524 19.24 0.52 -4.80
CA PRO A 524 18.35 0.95 -3.74
C PRO A 524 18.15 2.47 -3.80
N LEU A 525 16.89 2.91 -3.84
CA LEU A 525 16.50 4.32 -3.80
C LEU A 525 15.94 4.63 -2.42
N THR A 526 16.65 5.45 -1.64
CA THR A 526 16.25 5.83 -0.28
C THR A 526 15.67 7.24 -0.27
N VAL A 527 14.39 7.35 0.12
CA VAL A 527 13.75 8.61 0.48
C VAL A 527 14.00 8.87 1.95
N SER A 528 14.45 10.07 2.30
CA SER A 528 14.65 10.52 3.68
C SER A 528 13.85 11.77 3.95
N ASN A 529 13.39 11.94 5.20
CA ASN A 529 12.82 13.19 5.67
C ASN A 529 13.78 13.98 6.56
N THR A 530 13.46 15.26 6.78
CA THR A 530 14.19 16.19 7.65
C THR A 530 14.30 15.76 9.11
N ASN A 531 13.46 14.81 9.55
CA ASN A 531 13.50 14.21 10.89
C ASN A 531 14.33 12.92 10.96
N GLY A 532 15.04 12.55 9.88
CA GLY A 532 15.94 11.39 9.82
C GLY A 532 15.24 10.03 9.62
N GLN A 533 13.92 10.01 9.37
CA GLN A 533 13.22 8.78 8.98
C GLN A 533 13.45 8.47 7.50
N THR A 534 13.60 7.19 7.17
CA THR A 534 13.92 6.72 5.82
C THR A 534 12.99 5.62 5.37
N ALA A 535 12.59 5.65 4.10
CA ALA A 535 11.94 4.55 3.40
C ALA A 535 12.71 4.25 2.11
N SER A 536 12.88 2.97 1.76
CA SER A 536 13.67 2.57 0.59
C SER A 536 12.90 1.60 -0.30
N LEU A 537 13.16 1.66 -1.59
CA LEU A 537 12.72 0.69 -2.59
C LEU A 537 13.90 0.23 -3.45
N THR A 538 13.77 -0.88 -4.17
CA THR A 538 14.80 -1.33 -5.12
C THR A 538 14.31 -1.21 -6.56
N ALA A 539 15.08 -0.55 -7.43
CA ALA A 539 14.82 -0.49 -8.86
C ALA A 539 15.71 -1.50 -9.60
N THR A 540 15.12 -2.35 -10.46
CA THR A 540 15.84 -3.39 -11.21
C THR A 540 15.60 -3.33 -12.73
N LEU A 541 16.67 -3.46 -13.52
CA LEU A 541 16.65 -3.66 -14.96
C LEU A 541 17.74 -4.67 -15.36
N THR A 542 17.43 -5.59 -16.27
CA THR A 542 18.42 -6.42 -16.97
C THR A 542 18.60 -5.92 -18.40
N VAL A 543 19.85 -5.75 -18.84
CA VAL A 543 20.19 -5.45 -20.24
C VAL A 543 20.90 -6.68 -20.81
N ASP A 544 20.21 -7.39 -21.70
CA ASP A 544 20.72 -8.55 -22.43
C ASP A 544 21.45 -8.13 -23.72
N PRO A 545 22.42 -8.91 -24.23
CA PRO A 545 23.04 -8.66 -25.52
C PRO A 545 22.04 -8.85 -26.67
N VAL A 546 22.10 -8.01 -27.71
CA VAL A 546 21.34 -8.21 -28.96
C VAL A 546 21.90 -9.44 -29.68
N PRO A 547 21.12 -10.53 -29.86
CA PRO A 547 21.65 -11.77 -30.41
C PRO A 547 21.78 -11.73 -31.93
N VAL A 548 22.74 -12.47 -32.47
CA VAL A 548 22.90 -12.66 -33.91
C VAL A 548 21.78 -13.54 -34.46
N ALA A 549 20.95 -12.98 -35.34
CA ALA A 549 19.87 -13.68 -36.02
C ALA A 549 20.38 -14.48 -37.24
N SER A 550 21.24 -13.86 -38.07
CA SER A 550 21.80 -14.49 -39.26
C SER A 550 23.16 -13.92 -39.68
N VAL A 551 23.83 -14.62 -40.58
CA VAL A 551 25.02 -14.14 -41.29
C VAL A 551 24.89 -14.48 -42.77
N THR A 552 25.36 -13.61 -43.65
CA THR A 552 25.45 -13.85 -45.09
C THR A 552 26.85 -13.52 -45.61
N LEU A 553 27.19 -14.02 -46.79
CA LEU A 553 28.44 -13.69 -47.49
C LEU A 553 28.12 -12.86 -48.73
N ASP A 554 29.03 -11.96 -49.09
CA ASP A 554 28.94 -11.15 -50.32
C ASP A 554 29.02 -11.99 -51.62
N LYS A 555 29.53 -13.23 -51.53
CA LYS A 555 29.61 -14.21 -52.62
C LYS A 555 29.21 -15.60 -52.13
N SER A 556 28.35 -16.28 -52.88
CA SER A 556 28.01 -17.70 -52.66
C SER A 556 28.94 -18.67 -53.41
N THR A 557 29.63 -18.18 -54.45
CA THR A 557 30.65 -18.92 -55.20
C THR A 557 31.84 -18.04 -55.53
N LEU A 558 33.02 -18.64 -55.66
CA LEU A 558 34.26 -17.93 -55.97
C LEU A 558 35.17 -18.81 -56.84
N ALA A 559 35.61 -18.29 -57.99
CA ALA A 559 36.56 -18.97 -58.87
C ALA A 559 37.93 -18.28 -58.82
N LEU A 560 39.00 -19.06 -58.64
CA LEU A 560 40.38 -18.57 -58.54
C LEU A 560 41.34 -19.47 -59.35
N PHE A 561 42.47 -18.94 -59.80
CA PHE A 561 43.60 -19.78 -60.22
C PHE A 561 44.53 -20.06 -59.03
N THR A 562 45.25 -21.18 -59.08
CA THR A 562 46.24 -21.54 -58.03
C THR A 562 47.25 -20.42 -57.80
N GLY A 563 47.36 -19.95 -56.55
CA GLY A 563 48.19 -18.80 -56.15
C GLY A 563 47.42 -17.47 -56.01
N ASP A 564 46.19 -17.37 -56.52
CA ASP A 564 45.38 -16.15 -56.38
C ASP A 564 44.72 -16.05 -54.99
N SER A 565 44.28 -14.85 -54.62
CA SER A 565 43.48 -14.64 -53.41
C SER A 565 42.41 -13.58 -53.61
N ALA A 566 41.31 -13.70 -52.86
CA ALA A 566 40.22 -12.73 -52.82
C ALA A 566 39.61 -12.71 -51.41
N THR A 567 38.94 -11.62 -51.04
CA THR A 567 38.28 -11.51 -49.73
C THR A 567 36.78 -11.80 -49.85
N LEU A 568 36.26 -12.52 -48.86
CA LEU A 568 34.83 -12.66 -48.59
C LEU A 568 34.44 -11.75 -47.44
N VAL A 569 33.30 -11.09 -47.55
CA VAL A 569 32.77 -10.18 -46.52
C VAL A 569 31.56 -10.85 -45.87
N ALA A 570 31.64 -11.07 -44.55
CA ALA A 570 30.51 -11.55 -43.77
C ALA A 570 29.65 -10.38 -43.28
N ASN A 571 28.36 -10.40 -43.62
CA ASN A 571 27.36 -9.44 -43.15
C ASN A 571 26.52 -10.09 -42.05
N VAL A 572 26.68 -9.63 -40.82
CA VAL A 572 25.96 -10.12 -39.63
C VAL A 572 24.69 -9.30 -39.43
N GLN A 573 23.56 -9.97 -39.16
CA GLN A 573 22.28 -9.34 -38.92
C GLN A 573 21.66 -9.80 -37.58
N PRO A 574 21.00 -8.91 -36.82
CA PRO A 574 20.78 -7.49 -37.14
C PRO A 574 22.06 -6.66 -37.02
N ALA A 575 22.08 -5.49 -37.67
CA ALA A 575 23.28 -4.65 -37.79
C ALA A 575 23.79 -4.04 -36.47
N ASP A 576 23.03 -4.19 -35.38
CA ASP A 576 23.29 -3.74 -34.01
C ASP A 576 23.58 -4.91 -33.03
N ALA A 577 23.67 -6.16 -33.50
CA ALA A 577 24.01 -7.33 -32.69
C ALA A 577 25.26 -7.09 -31.81
N THR A 578 25.20 -7.44 -30.53
CA THR A 578 26.23 -7.08 -29.54
C THR A 578 27.57 -7.75 -29.84
N ASN A 579 27.58 -8.99 -30.35
CA ASN A 579 28.80 -9.70 -30.74
C ASN A 579 28.77 -10.13 -32.22
N LYS A 580 29.40 -9.33 -33.08
CA LYS A 580 29.48 -9.56 -34.54
C LYS A 580 30.70 -10.39 -34.96
N THR A 581 31.40 -11.03 -34.03
CA THR A 581 32.63 -11.78 -34.33
C THR A 581 32.32 -13.01 -35.19
N VAL A 582 33.09 -13.19 -36.27
CA VAL A 582 32.94 -14.29 -37.22
C VAL A 582 34.23 -15.11 -37.28
N ASN A 583 34.11 -16.41 -37.05
CA ASN A 583 35.16 -17.39 -37.25
C ASN A 583 35.09 -17.93 -38.68
N TRP A 584 36.24 -18.18 -39.30
CA TRP A 584 36.33 -18.67 -40.67
C TRP A 584 36.99 -20.05 -40.72
N ALA A 585 36.47 -20.93 -41.58
CA ALA A 585 37.00 -22.27 -41.80
C ALA A 585 37.00 -22.65 -43.28
N SER A 586 37.97 -23.46 -43.70
CA SER A 586 37.97 -24.12 -45.01
C SER A 586 37.69 -25.60 -44.85
N SER A 587 36.82 -26.16 -45.71
CA SER A 587 36.57 -27.60 -45.75
C SER A 587 37.75 -28.41 -46.27
N ASN A 588 38.71 -27.78 -46.96
CA ASN A 588 39.96 -28.39 -47.38
C ASN A 588 41.09 -27.35 -47.52
N PRO A 589 41.86 -27.10 -46.45
CA PRO A 589 43.02 -26.19 -46.45
C PRO A 589 44.09 -26.49 -47.50
N ALA A 590 44.19 -27.73 -48.00
CA ALA A 590 45.17 -28.08 -49.05
C ALA A 590 44.75 -27.59 -50.46
N ILE A 591 43.47 -27.27 -50.66
CA ILE A 591 42.94 -26.68 -51.91
C ILE A 591 42.82 -25.16 -51.76
N VAL A 592 42.26 -24.70 -50.62
CA VAL A 592 42.05 -23.27 -50.35
C VAL A 592 42.14 -22.99 -48.86
N THR A 593 42.83 -21.92 -48.48
CA THR A 593 42.89 -21.43 -47.08
C THR A 593 42.08 -20.15 -46.92
N VAL A 594 41.68 -19.84 -45.68
CA VAL A 594 41.04 -18.58 -45.29
C VAL A 594 41.66 -18.10 -43.98
N ASP A 595 41.86 -16.79 -43.82
CA ASP A 595 42.31 -16.19 -42.57
C ASP A 595 41.15 -15.64 -41.71
N GLY A 596 41.45 -15.11 -40.53
CA GLY A 596 40.45 -14.55 -39.62
C GLY A 596 39.70 -13.31 -40.16
N ASN A 597 40.17 -12.71 -41.26
CA ASN A 597 39.56 -11.56 -41.91
C ASN A 597 38.79 -11.94 -43.19
N GLY A 598 38.59 -13.24 -43.46
CA GLY A 598 37.89 -13.72 -44.64
C GLY A 598 38.71 -13.68 -45.94
N LYS A 599 40.05 -13.52 -45.87
CA LYS A 599 40.91 -13.55 -47.06
C LYS A 599 41.15 -14.99 -47.51
N VAL A 600 40.50 -15.38 -48.60
CA VAL A 600 40.58 -16.70 -49.23
C VAL A 600 41.80 -16.75 -50.16
N THR A 601 42.65 -17.77 -50.02
CA THR A 601 43.87 -17.95 -50.84
C THR A 601 43.92 -19.36 -51.44
N ALA A 602 44.07 -19.44 -52.76
CA ALA A 602 44.04 -20.68 -53.54
C ALA A 602 45.39 -21.42 -53.52
N VAL A 603 45.41 -22.64 -52.99
CA VAL A 603 46.62 -23.44 -52.75
C VAL A 603 46.87 -24.49 -53.83
N ALA A 604 45.82 -25.19 -54.28
CA ALA A 604 45.91 -26.23 -55.31
C ALA A 604 44.60 -26.36 -56.08
N ALA A 605 44.64 -26.98 -57.27
CA ALA A 605 43.44 -27.20 -58.08
C ALA A 605 42.44 -28.15 -57.41
N GLY A 606 41.15 -27.82 -57.45
CA GLY A 606 40.07 -28.58 -56.84
C GLY A 606 38.92 -27.70 -56.36
N THR A 607 38.03 -28.26 -55.55
CA THR A 607 36.91 -27.53 -54.93
C THR A 607 36.92 -27.65 -53.41
N ALA A 608 36.52 -26.59 -52.72
CA ALA A 608 36.43 -26.54 -51.27
C ALA A 608 35.48 -25.42 -50.82
N ASN A 609 34.82 -25.60 -49.69
CA ASN A 609 33.90 -24.62 -49.14
C ASN A 609 34.60 -23.77 -48.08
N ILE A 610 34.38 -22.45 -48.12
CA ILE A 610 34.70 -21.54 -47.03
C ILE A 610 33.43 -21.28 -46.23
N THR A 611 33.49 -21.52 -44.93
CA THR A 611 32.38 -21.30 -43.99
C THR A 611 32.73 -20.15 -43.05
N ALA A 612 31.84 -19.17 -42.97
CA ALA A 612 31.80 -18.16 -41.92
C ALA A 612 30.81 -18.62 -40.84
N THR A 613 31.24 -18.61 -39.58
CA THR A 613 30.43 -18.98 -38.40
C THR A 613 30.49 -17.86 -37.37
N THR A 614 29.34 -17.32 -36.98
CA THR A 614 29.25 -16.29 -35.94
C THR A 614 29.52 -16.89 -34.55
N VAL A 615 30.29 -16.17 -33.72
CA VAL A 615 30.62 -16.60 -32.35
C VAL A 615 29.36 -16.64 -31.48
N ASP A 616 28.50 -15.64 -31.62
CA ASP A 616 27.17 -15.64 -31.04
C ASP A 616 26.17 -16.39 -31.94
N GLY A 617 25.27 -17.17 -31.33
CA GLY A 617 24.20 -17.89 -32.03
C GLY A 617 24.61 -19.00 -33.01
N ASN A 618 25.91 -19.23 -33.27
CA ASN A 618 26.47 -20.22 -34.19
C ASN A 618 25.85 -20.19 -35.62
N LYS A 619 25.46 -19.01 -36.12
CA LYS A 619 24.89 -18.88 -37.48
C LYS A 619 25.99 -19.07 -38.53
N THR A 620 25.68 -19.74 -39.63
CA THR A 620 26.66 -20.09 -40.67
C THR A 620 26.26 -19.59 -42.05
N ALA A 621 27.26 -19.19 -42.84
CA ALA A 621 27.14 -18.94 -44.27
C ALA A 621 28.32 -19.56 -45.02
N VAL A 622 28.09 -20.02 -46.25
CA VAL A 622 29.05 -20.85 -47.01
C VAL A 622 29.25 -20.28 -48.41
N CYS A 623 30.52 -20.19 -48.83
CA CYS A 623 30.92 -19.89 -50.20
C CYS A 623 31.64 -21.10 -50.79
N ALA A 624 31.17 -21.60 -51.94
CA ALA A 624 31.84 -22.68 -52.66
C ALA A 624 32.99 -22.12 -53.53
N VAL A 625 34.22 -22.53 -53.26
CA VAL A 625 35.41 -22.08 -53.98
C VAL A 625 35.90 -23.14 -54.95
N THR A 626 36.08 -22.75 -56.22
CA THR A 626 36.64 -23.59 -57.28
C THR A 626 38.00 -23.04 -57.68
N VAL A 627 39.06 -23.80 -57.43
CA VAL A 627 40.43 -23.46 -57.81
C VAL A 627 40.81 -24.21 -59.08
N THR A 628 41.22 -23.47 -60.11
CA THR A 628 41.74 -24.05 -61.36
C THR A 628 43.26 -23.98 -61.38
N GLY A 629 43.93 -25.08 -61.75
CA GLY A 629 45.37 -25.11 -61.92
C GLY A 629 45.81 -24.25 -63.11
N ARG A 630 46.90 -23.50 -62.97
CA ARG A 630 47.48 -22.71 -64.07
C ARG A 630 48.16 -23.63 -65.07
N THR A 631 47.80 -23.55 -66.35
CA THR A 631 48.43 -24.33 -67.43
C THR A 631 49.04 -23.42 -68.49
N TYR A 632 50.29 -23.73 -68.85
CA TYR A 632 51.15 -22.98 -69.76
C TYR A 632 51.66 -23.94 -70.84
N THR A 633 50.87 -24.14 -71.90
CA THR A 633 51.19 -25.15 -72.95
C THR A 633 51.09 -24.56 -74.35
N LEU A 634 51.96 -25.03 -75.23
CA LEU A 634 52.05 -24.61 -76.63
C LEU A 634 51.95 -25.83 -77.55
N SER A 635 51.43 -25.62 -78.76
CA SER A 635 51.51 -26.59 -79.86
C SER A 635 52.01 -25.91 -81.14
N SER A 636 52.79 -26.63 -81.94
CA SER A 636 53.31 -26.17 -83.23
C SER A 636 52.79 -27.01 -84.39
N ASP A 637 52.35 -26.36 -85.46
CA ASP A 637 51.84 -26.98 -86.69
C ASP A 637 52.46 -26.29 -87.93
N PRO A 638 53.15 -27.01 -88.83
CA PRO A 638 53.52 -28.43 -88.73
C PRO A 638 54.61 -28.67 -87.68
N GLY A 639 54.56 -29.84 -87.02
CA GLY A 639 55.58 -30.28 -86.05
C GLY A 639 56.90 -30.75 -86.66
N ALA A 640 56.97 -30.91 -87.99
CA ALA A 640 58.19 -31.19 -88.73
C ALA A 640 58.13 -30.60 -90.14
N ILE A 641 59.26 -30.13 -90.66
CA ILE A 641 59.38 -29.53 -92.00
C ILE A 641 60.62 -30.08 -92.70
N GLY A 642 60.42 -30.78 -93.82
CA GLY A 642 61.49 -31.16 -94.73
C GLY A 642 61.59 -30.21 -95.92
N PHE A 643 62.81 -29.77 -96.23
CA PHE A 643 63.11 -28.92 -97.40
C PHE A 643 63.81 -29.68 -98.54
N GLY A 644 63.96 -31.00 -98.42
CA GLY A 644 64.50 -31.88 -99.45
C GLY A 644 66.03 -31.86 -99.58
N THR A 645 66.51 -32.34 -100.72
CA THR A 645 67.93 -32.42 -101.10
C THR A 645 68.17 -31.63 -102.39
N VAL A 646 69.23 -30.83 -102.43
CA VAL A 646 69.58 -29.96 -103.58
C VAL A 646 71.08 -30.00 -103.88
N ASN A 647 71.52 -29.41 -105.00
CA ASN A 647 72.94 -29.32 -105.35
C ASN A 647 73.57 -27.99 -104.86
N THR A 648 74.88 -27.93 -104.63
CA THR A 648 75.62 -26.73 -104.21
C THR A 648 75.50 -25.65 -105.28
N GLY A 649 75.20 -24.41 -104.86
CA GLY A 649 74.72 -23.37 -105.77
C GLY A 649 73.20 -23.35 -105.96
N TYR A 650 72.45 -24.10 -105.14
CA TYR A 650 70.99 -24.09 -105.12
C TYR A 650 70.40 -22.70 -104.93
N THR A 651 69.27 -22.46 -105.59
CA THR A 651 68.30 -21.44 -105.17
C THR A 651 67.65 -21.91 -103.88
N GLN A 652 67.64 -21.05 -102.86
CA GLN A 652 67.14 -21.35 -101.51
C GLN A 652 65.69 -21.91 -101.57
N PRO A 653 65.39 -23.07 -100.94
CA PRO A 653 64.03 -23.62 -100.92
C PRO A 653 63.03 -22.61 -100.34
N ALA A 654 61.77 -22.64 -100.77
CA ALA A 654 60.75 -21.69 -100.30
C ALA A 654 60.58 -21.75 -98.77
N ALA A 655 60.41 -20.58 -98.14
CA ALA A 655 60.14 -20.50 -96.71
C ALA A 655 58.77 -21.10 -96.37
N GLN A 656 58.70 -21.87 -95.29
CA GLN A 656 57.47 -22.52 -94.83
C GLN A 656 56.96 -21.87 -93.54
N VAL A 657 55.64 -21.77 -93.39
CA VAL A 657 54.99 -21.16 -92.21
C VAL A 657 54.84 -22.20 -91.10
N VAL A 658 55.21 -21.81 -89.88
CA VAL A 658 54.87 -22.52 -88.63
C VAL A 658 53.82 -21.70 -87.89
N VAL A 659 52.75 -22.37 -87.45
CA VAL A 659 51.73 -21.84 -86.54
C VAL A 659 52.02 -22.34 -85.12
N ILE A 660 52.03 -21.43 -84.16
CA ILE A 660 52.16 -21.71 -82.72
C ILE A 660 50.86 -21.31 -82.04
N LYS A 661 50.24 -22.22 -81.28
CA LYS A 661 49.00 -21.96 -80.53
C LYS A 661 49.23 -22.05 -79.03
N ASN A 662 48.67 -21.11 -78.26
CA ASN A 662 48.51 -21.26 -76.81
C ASN A 662 47.35 -22.22 -76.53
N THR A 663 47.67 -23.37 -75.95
CA THR A 663 46.70 -24.41 -75.54
C THR A 663 46.48 -24.45 -74.02
N GLY A 664 47.19 -23.61 -73.27
CA GLY A 664 47.03 -23.45 -71.83
C GLY A 664 45.87 -22.53 -71.47
N ASN A 665 45.64 -22.34 -70.17
CA ASN A 665 44.60 -21.46 -69.62
C ASN A 665 45.13 -20.12 -69.10
N GLN A 666 46.44 -19.88 -69.16
CA GLN A 666 47.05 -18.58 -68.87
C GLN A 666 47.55 -17.93 -70.16
N ALA A 667 47.67 -16.60 -70.16
CA ALA A 667 48.37 -15.89 -71.23
C ALA A 667 49.87 -16.26 -71.23
N LEU A 668 50.48 -16.27 -72.42
CA LEU A 668 51.87 -16.64 -72.66
C LEU A 668 52.61 -15.55 -73.42
N ASN A 669 53.88 -15.32 -73.10
CA ASN A 669 54.82 -14.49 -73.87
C ASN A 669 55.88 -15.38 -74.52
N LEU A 670 55.81 -15.48 -75.85
CA LEU A 670 56.74 -16.24 -76.69
C LEU A 670 58.08 -15.53 -76.84
N THR A 671 59.16 -16.29 -76.73
CA THR A 671 60.52 -15.89 -77.10
C THR A 671 60.77 -16.21 -78.58
N GLN A 672 61.36 -15.26 -79.31
CA GLN A 672 61.71 -15.43 -80.72
C GLN A 672 62.61 -16.66 -80.94
N PRO A 673 62.16 -17.70 -81.69
CA PRO A 673 62.96 -18.88 -81.97
C PRO A 673 64.16 -18.55 -82.87
N LYS A 674 65.26 -19.31 -82.68
CA LYS A 674 66.53 -19.16 -83.41
C LYS A 674 67.04 -20.51 -83.89
N ALA A 675 67.68 -20.54 -85.05
CA ALA A 675 68.30 -21.72 -85.64
C ALA A 675 69.69 -21.42 -86.21
N ASN A 676 70.55 -22.44 -86.19
CA ASN A 676 71.93 -22.39 -86.66
C ASN A 676 72.00 -22.53 -88.17
N ASN A 677 71.24 -23.45 -88.77
CA ASN A 677 71.27 -23.73 -90.20
C ASN A 677 70.08 -23.13 -90.96
N TYR A 678 69.08 -22.60 -90.25
CA TYR A 678 67.86 -22.03 -90.82
C TYR A 678 67.71 -20.54 -90.52
N GLY A 679 67.23 -19.78 -91.50
CA GLY A 679 66.66 -18.45 -91.30
C GLY A 679 65.28 -18.60 -90.67
N VAL A 680 65.03 -17.86 -89.59
CA VAL A 680 63.77 -17.88 -88.84
C VAL A 680 63.23 -16.44 -88.84
N GLY A 681 62.05 -16.25 -89.41
CA GLY A 681 61.37 -14.96 -89.45
C GLY A 681 60.85 -14.52 -88.09
N ALA A 682 60.51 -13.24 -87.97
CA ALA A 682 59.88 -12.72 -86.76
C ALA A 682 58.53 -13.39 -86.49
N LEU A 683 58.23 -13.64 -85.21
CA LEU A 683 56.89 -14.02 -84.75
C LEU A 683 55.88 -12.91 -85.07
N SER A 684 54.73 -13.26 -85.64
CA SER A 684 53.64 -12.32 -85.93
C SER A 684 52.97 -11.76 -84.67
N LYS A 685 53.08 -12.46 -83.54
CA LYS A 685 52.67 -12.00 -82.21
C LYS A 685 53.55 -12.66 -81.14
N THR A 686 53.96 -11.89 -80.13
CA THR A 686 54.74 -12.41 -78.99
C THR A 686 53.85 -12.78 -77.80
N ALA A 687 52.82 -12.00 -77.49
CA ALA A 687 51.86 -12.33 -76.42
C ALA A 687 50.64 -13.10 -76.97
N LEU A 688 50.35 -14.28 -76.41
CA LEU A 688 49.21 -15.13 -76.75
C LEU A 688 48.31 -15.37 -75.54
N ASN A 689 47.08 -14.86 -75.59
CA ASN A 689 46.01 -15.30 -74.68
C ASN A 689 45.63 -16.76 -74.94
N PRO A 690 44.98 -17.46 -74.00
CA PRO A 690 44.47 -18.82 -74.19
C PRO A 690 43.71 -18.99 -75.51
N GLY A 691 44.11 -19.96 -76.33
CA GLY A 691 43.50 -20.25 -77.63
C GLY A 691 44.02 -19.42 -78.82
N GLU A 692 44.76 -18.33 -78.60
CA GLU A 692 45.33 -17.52 -79.69
C GLU A 692 46.52 -18.21 -80.39
N THR A 693 46.85 -17.72 -81.59
CA THR A 693 47.97 -18.20 -82.40
C THR A 693 48.95 -17.09 -82.80
N ALA A 694 50.21 -17.47 -82.95
CA ALA A 694 51.27 -16.71 -83.63
C ALA A 694 51.80 -17.54 -84.80
N THR A 695 52.43 -16.87 -85.76
CA THR A 695 53.04 -17.50 -86.93
C THR A 695 54.44 -16.96 -87.18
N PHE A 696 55.31 -17.76 -87.77
CA PHE A 696 56.60 -17.31 -88.30
C PHE A 696 56.98 -18.17 -89.51
N ILE A 697 57.93 -17.71 -90.31
CA ILE A 697 58.47 -18.48 -91.45
C ILE A 697 59.83 -19.08 -91.11
N VAL A 698 60.14 -20.25 -91.66
CA VAL A 698 61.45 -20.90 -91.53
C VAL A 698 61.94 -21.40 -92.90
N GLN A 699 63.25 -21.29 -93.14
CA GLN A 699 63.88 -21.56 -94.43
C GLN A 699 65.35 -21.97 -94.24
N PRO A 700 65.91 -22.95 -94.96
CA PRO A 700 67.35 -23.25 -94.86
C PRO A 700 68.18 -22.03 -95.27
N LYS A 701 69.29 -21.72 -94.58
CA LYS A 701 70.14 -20.58 -94.95
C LYS A 701 70.72 -20.76 -96.36
N ALA A 702 70.98 -19.65 -97.05
CA ALA A 702 71.68 -19.69 -98.33
C ALA A 702 73.17 -20.01 -98.15
N GLY A 703 73.79 -20.68 -99.12
CA GLY A 703 75.24 -20.94 -99.12
C GLY A 703 75.71 -22.06 -98.20
N LEU A 704 74.82 -22.95 -97.74
CA LEU A 704 75.24 -24.16 -97.00
C LEU A 704 76.04 -25.09 -97.93
N GLY A 705 77.17 -25.60 -97.44
CA GLY A 705 78.02 -26.55 -98.16
C GLY A 705 77.39 -27.95 -98.27
N ALA A 706 78.04 -28.86 -98.99
CA ALA A 706 77.56 -30.24 -99.11
C ALA A 706 77.50 -30.93 -97.72
N GLY A 707 76.35 -31.53 -97.38
CA GLY A 707 76.08 -32.04 -96.03
C GLY A 707 74.59 -32.21 -95.73
N SER A 708 74.26 -32.65 -94.52
CA SER A 708 72.89 -32.80 -94.02
C SER A 708 72.68 -31.95 -92.77
N TYR A 709 71.58 -31.20 -92.73
CA TYR A 709 71.32 -30.12 -91.78
C TYR A 709 70.01 -30.38 -91.06
N ASN A 710 70.03 -31.26 -90.06
CA ASN A 710 68.86 -31.57 -89.24
C ASN A 710 68.91 -30.74 -87.95
N GLU A 711 67.82 -30.03 -87.60
CA GLU A 711 67.78 -29.13 -86.44
C GLU A 711 66.38 -29.08 -85.82
N THR A 712 66.29 -29.19 -84.49
CA THR A 712 65.01 -29.04 -83.75
C THR A 712 64.84 -27.60 -83.28
N LEU A 713 63.96 -26.85 -83.93
CA LEU A 713 63.63 -25.49 -83.56
C LEU A 713 62.69 -25.49 -82.36
N THR A 714 63.15 -24.97 -81.20
CA THR A 714 62.34 -24.86 -79.99
C THR A 714 61.76 -23.46 -79.85
N ILE A 715 60.43 -23.38 -79.79
CA ILE A 715 59.68 -22.17 -79.42
C ILE A 715 59.39 -22.27 -77.93
N SER A 716 59.84 -21.28 -77.15
CA SER A 716 59.63 -21.22 -75.70
C SER A 716 58.72 -20.05 -75.34
N GLY A 717 57.78 -20.28 -74.44
CA GLY A 717 57.05 -19.25 -73.71
C GLY A 717 57.54 -19.11 -72.27
N ASP A 718 57.01 -18.11 -71.57
CA ASP A 718 56.98 -18.07 -70.11
C ASP A 718 56.15 -19.23 -69.51
N GLY A 719 56.17 -19.38 -68.18
CA GLY A 719 55.57 -20.53 -67.49
C GLY A 719 56.23 -21.90 -67.83
N GLY A 720 57.32 -21.90 -68.60
CA GLY A 720 58.00 -23.12 -69.06
C GLY A 720 57.40 -23.76 -70.32
N ALA A 721 56.42 -23.12 -70.96
CA ALA A 721 55.74 -23.64 -72.13
C ALA A 721 56.71 -23.84 -73.32
N LYS A 722 56.64 -24.98 -74.01
CA LYS A 722 57.50 -25.26 -75.19
C LYS A 722 56.73 -25.96 -76.30
N ALA A 723 57.08 -25.63 -77.54
CA ALA A 723 56.73 -26.39 -78.73
C ALA A 723 57.97 -26.56 -79.61
N THR A 724 58.03 -27.62 -80.42
CA THR A 724 59.23 -27.96 -81.21
C THR A 724 58.86 -28.31 -82.64
N VAL A 725 59.62 -27.78 -83.60
CA VAL A 725 59.51 -28.13 -85.02
C VAL A 725 60.83 -28.75 -85.48
N ASN A 726 60.78 -29.99 -85.98
CA ASN A 726 61.95 -30.68 -86.51
C ASN A 726 62.19 -30.30 -87.98
N LEU A 727 63.37 -29.76 -88.29
CA LEU A 727 63.73 -29.27 -89.62
C LEU A 727 64.76 -30.19 -90.27
N THR A 728 64.61 -30.51 -91.56
CA THR A 728 65.58 -31.33 -92.33
C THR A 728 65.88 -30.76 -93.72
N PHE A 729 67.15 -30.78 -94.14
CA PHE A 729 67.63 -30.27 -95.43
C PHE A 729 69.00 -30.86 -95.80
N SER A 730 69.32 -31.06 -97.09
CA SER A 730 70.62 -31.62 -97.52
C SER A 730 71.14 -31.02 -98.84
N VAL A 731 72.48 -30.98 -99.03
CA VAL A 731 73.17 -30.35 -100.18
C VAL A 731 74.26 -31.25 -100.79
N GLN A 732 74.45 -31.27 -102.13
CA GLN A 732 75.35 -32.18 -102.90
C GLN A 732 76.16 -31.46 -104.03
N ALA A 733 77.36 -31.89 -104.45
CA ALA A 733 78.22 -31.12 -105.40
C ALA A 733 77.97 -31.35 -106.92
N PRO A 734 78.41 -30.47 -107.86
CA PRO A 734 78.08 -30.51 -109.30
C PRO A 734 79.27 -30.84 -110.23
N ALA A 735 79.02 -31.40 -111.43
CA ALA A 735 80.07 -31.73 -112.42
C ALA A 735 79.60 -31.65 -113.89
N THR A 736 80.54 -31.38 -114.81
CA THR A 736 80.36 -31.39 -116.29
C THR A 736 81.12 -32.58 -116.93
N ALA A 737 80.65 -33.12 -118.06
CA ALA A 737 81.01 -34.45 -118.61
C ALA A 737 81.24 -34.40 -120.15
N THR A 738 81.62 -35.46 -120.91
CA THR A 738 81.69 -36.92 -120.67
C THR A 738 82.79 -37.55 -121.58
N PRO A 739 83.32 -38.76 -121.29
CA PRO A 739 82.85 -39.97 -122.02
C PRO A 739 82.71 -41.22 -121.13
N ALA A 740 82.14 -42.30 -121.67
CA ALA A 740 81.81 -43.55 -120.98
C ALA A 740 82.48 -44.77 -121.67
N PRO A 741 82.39 -46.02 -121.15
CA PRO A 741 82.19 -46.50 -119.77
C PRO A 741 83.30 -47.49 -119.32
N THR A 742 83.29 -47.97 -118.06
CA THR A 742 83.77 -49.33 -117.72
C THR A 742 83.19 -49.81 -116.38
N PRO A 743 82.81 -51.09 -116.19
CA PRO A 743 81.85 -51.50 -115.17
C PRO A 743 82.45 -52.28 -113.98
N LEU A 744 81.64 -52.43 -112.92
CA LEU A 744 81.87 -53.45 -111.89
C LEU A 744 81.57 -54.84 -112.47
N GLU A 745 82.50 -55.77 -112.23
CA GLU A 745 82.44 -57.14 -112.74
C GLU A 745 81.36 -57.96 -112.00
N ILE A 746 80.38 -58.44 -112.76
CA ILE A 746 79.27 -59.28 -112.29
C ILE A 746 79.32 -60.63 -112.99
N HIS A 747 79.26 -61.71 -112.21
CA HIS A 747 79.30 -63.07 -112.73
C HIS A 747 77.93 -63.74 -112.63
N THR A 748 77.60 -64.52 -113.66
CA THR A 748 76.35 -65.26 -113.77
C THR A 748 76.48 -66.67 -113.20
N LEU A 749 75.61 -67.02 -112.26
CA LEU A 749 75.38 -68.40 -111.85
C LEU A 749 74.31 -69.00 -112.76
N HIS A 750 74.70 -69.99 -113.56
CA HIS A 750 73.80 -70.71 -114.46
C HIS A 750 73.25 -71.98 -113.80
N PHE A 751 71.94 -72.21 -113.93
CA PHE A 751 71.26 -73.36 -113.36
C PHE A 751 70.88 -74.39 -114.44
N ASP A 752 71.75 -75.38 -114.69
CA ASP A 752 71.37 -76.53 -115.52
C ASP A 752 70.54 -77.51 -114.68
N THR A 753 69.22 -77.42 -114.85
CA THR A 753 68.26 -78.25 -114.11
C THR A 753 68.21 -79.71 -114.61
N ASN A 754 69.05 -80.11 -115.57
CA ASN A 754 69.27 -81.50 -115.97
C ASN A 754 67.97 -82.26 -116.32
N GLY A 755 67.04 -81.56 -117.00
CA GLY A 755 65.71 -82.06 -117.36
C GLY A 755 64.59 -81.75 -116.35
N GLY A 756 64.82 -80.88 -115.37
CA GLY A 756 63.75 -80.22 -114.59
C GLY A 756 63.20 -78.98 -115.28
N LEU A 757 62.21 -78.31 -114.67
CA LEU A 757 61.79 -76.98 -115.11
C LEU A 757 62.97 -76.01 -115.00
N PRO A 758 63.27 -75.19 -116.03
CA PRO A 758 64.40 -74.27 -116.01
C PRO A 758 64.22 -73.19 -114.94
N LEU A 759 65.33 -72.76 -114.34
CA LEU A 759 65.41 -71.60 -113.46
C LEU A 759 66.06 -70.44 -114.20
N GLU A 760 65.72 -69.21 -113.84
CA GLU A 760 66.41 -68.03 -114.36
C GLU A 760 67.80 -67.90 -113.72
N ASP A 761 68.79 -67.55 -114.54
CA ASP A 761 70.17 -67.33 -114.10
C ASP A 761 70.29 -66.07 -113.22
N VAL A 762 71.11 -66.14 -112.17
CA VAL A 762 71.24 -65.03 -111.20
C VAL A 762 72.66 -64.46 -111.22
N LYS A 763 72.76 -63.12 -111.20
CA LYS A 763 74.03 -62.39 -111.29
C LYS A 763 74.43 -61.79 -109.96
N PHE A 764 75.68 -61.99 -109.57
CA PHE A 764 76.24 -61.48 -108.31
C PHE A 764 77.58 -60.77 -108.55
N GLY A 765 77.93 -59.85 -107.65
CA GLY A 765 79.25 -59.20 -107.63
C GLY A 765 80.34 -60.13 -107.08
N LEU A 766 81.57 -59.91 -107.54
CA LEU A 766 82.75 -60.73 -107.23
C LEU A 766 82.97 -60.95 -105.71
N GLY A 767 83.19 -62.21 -105.30
CA GLY A 767 83.81 -62.57 -104.02
C GLY A 767 82.89 -62.92 -102.84
N ALA A 768 81.56 -62.77 -102.95
CA ALA A 768 80.64 -63.24 -101.92
C ALA A 768 80.24 -64.72 -102.10
N PRO A 769 80.19 -65.55 -101.03
CA PRO A 769 79.59 -66.88 -101.10
C PRO A 769 78.07 -66.80 -101.24
N VAL A 770 77.51 -67.46 -102.26
CA VAL A 770 76.08 -67.55 -102.55
C VAL A 770 75.56 -68.90 -102.05
N GLU A 771 74.50 -68.89 -101.23
CA GLU A 771 73.81 -70.10 -100.80
C GLU A 771 72.82 -70.61 -101.87
N LEU A 772 72.82 -71.91 -102.13
CA LEU A 772 72.06 -72.50 -103.25
C LEU A 772 70.69 -73.08 -102.85
N TRP A 773 70.39 -73.17 -101.55
CA TRP A 773 69.12 -73.72 -101.05
C TRP A 773 67.85 -72.94 -101.42
N PRO A 774 67.86 -71.62 -101.75
CA PRO A 774 66.67 -70.95 -102.27
C PRO A 774 66.30 -71.38 -103.70
N TYR A 775 67.26 -71.94 -104.45
CA TYR A 775 67.17 -72.22 -105.87
C TYR A 775 66.92 -73.71 -106.13
N THR A 776 65.87 -74.27 -105.53
CA THR A 776 65.48 -75.68 -105.77
C THR A 776 64.60 -75.80 -107.01
N PRO A 777 65.04 -76.45 -108.10
CA PRO A 777 64.20 -76.69 -109.27
C PRO A 777 63.18 -77.80 -108.97
N VAL A 778 62.15 -77.90 -109.81
CA VAL A 778 61.15 -78.98 -109.74
C VAL A 778 61.16 -79.77 -111.03
N ARG A 779 61.13 -81.11 -110.93
CA ARG A 779 61.03 -82.03 -112.05
C ARG A 779 59.93 -83.04 -111.76
N SER A 780 58.90 -83.08 -112.59
CA SER A 780 57.77 -83.99 -112.39
C SER A 780 58.24 -85.46 -112.33
N GLY A 781 57.86 -86.17 -111.27
CA GLY A 781 58.26 -87.57 -111.02
C GLY A 781 59.67 -87.77 -110.46
N TYR A 782 60.38 -86.71 -110.04
CA TYR A 782 61.73 -86.81 -109.46
C TYR A 782 61.93 -85.88 -108.26
N LEU A 783 62.55 -86.40 -107.20
CA LEU A 783 63.02 -85.63 -106.04
C LEU A 783 64.39 -85.01 -106.34
N PHE A 784 64.51 -83.71 -106.06
CA PHE A 784 65.77 -82.97 -106.18
C PHE A 784 66.76 -83.41 -105.09
N GLN A 785 67.96 -83.84 -105.50
CA GLN A 785 69.01 -84.38 -104.62
C GLN A 785 70.15 -83.37 -104.37
N GLY A 786 69.98 -82.11 -104.78
CA GLY A 786 70.98 -81.06 -104.63
C GLY A 786 71.73 -80.69 -105.91
N TRP A 787 72.52 -79.63 -105.79
CA TRP A 787 73.33 -79.05 -106.85
C TRP A 787 74.75 -79.63 -106.89
N TYR A 788 75.32 -79.71 -108.08
CA TYR A 788 76.66 -80.24 -108.34
C TYR A 788 77.46 -79.28 -109.21
N SER A 789 78.76 -79.16 -108.95
CA SER A 789 79.68 -78.26 -109.69
C SER A 789 80.22 -78.86 -111.00
N ASP A 790 79.88 -80.11 -111.29
CA ASP A 790 80.31 -80.86 -112.46
C ASP A 790 79.12 -81.59 -113.10
N GLN A 791 79.09 -81.65 -114.43
CA GLN A 791 78.02 -82.30 -115.19
C GLN A 791 77.95 -83.83 -114.96
N ALA A 792 79.04 -84.44 -114.48
CA ALA A 792 79.06 -85.85 -114.08
C ALA A 792 78.40 -86.12 -112.70
N LEU A 793 77.94 -85.07 -112.01
CA LEU A 793 77.21 -85.14 -110.73
C LEU A 793 77.98 -85.87 -109.63
N THR A 794 79.30 -85.60 -109.55
CA THR A 794 80.24 -86.21 -108.58
C THR A 794 80.63 -85.29 -107.42
N LYS A 795 80.61 -83.95 -107.61
CA LYS A 795 80.99 -82.94 -106.61
C LYS A 795 79.79 -82.06 -106.22
N ALA A 796 79.09 -82.51 -105.18
CA ALA A 796 77.94 -81.78 -104.62
C ALA A 796 78.36 -80.41 -104.05
N VAL A 797 77.52 -79.39 -104.21
CA VAL A 797 77.71 -78.04 -103.69
C VAL A 797 76.41 -77.49 -103.11
N SER A 798 76.50 -76.86 -101.93
CA SER A 798 75.38 -76.13 -101.28
C SER A 798 75.61 -74.62 -101.22
N THR A 799 76.85 -74.19 -101.44
CA THR A 799 77.31 -72.80 -101.51
C THR A 799 78.37 -72.68 -102.60
N ILE A 800 78.46 -71.51 -103.25
CA ILE A 800 79.47 -71.25 -104.27
C ILE A 800 79.97 -69.80 -104.21
N VAL A 801 81.28 -69.60 -104.37
CA VAL A 801 81.89 -68.26 -104.50
C VAL A 801 82.14 -68.01 -105.98
N LEU A 802 81.47 -67.00 -106.54
CA LEU A 802 81.61 -66.66 -107.96
C LEU A 802 82.86 -65.80 -108.17
N VAL A 803 83.85 -66.42 -108.82
CA VAL A 803 85.06 -65.77 -109.37
C VAL A 803 85.09 -65.79 -110.91
N LYS A 804 84.02 -66.32 -111.51
CA LYS A 804 83.71 -66.36 -112.94
C LYS A 804 82.27 -66.85 -113.11
N ASP A 805 81.69 -66.66 -114.29
CA ASP A 805 80.42 -67.29 -114.66
C ASP A 805 80.54 -68.81 -114.54
N THR A 806 79.61 -69.43 -113.84
CA THR A 806 79.70 -70.84 -113.40
C THR A 806 78.35 -71.53 -113.54
N THR A 807 78.34 -72.71 -114.13
CA THR A 807 77.14 -73.57 -114.23
C THR A 807 77.15 -74.61 -113.13
N ILE A 808 76.00 -74.80 -112.48
CA ILE A 808 75.74 -75.90 -111.56
C ILE A 808 74.62 -76.80 -112.11
N TYR A 809 74.74 -78.09 -111.81
CA TYR A 809 73.95 -79.16 -112.42
C TYR A 809 73.06 -79.83 -111.37
N ALA A 810 71.77 -79.94 -111.65
CA ALA A 810 70.83 -80.60 -110.75
C ALA A 810 71.00 -82.12 -110.77
N LYS A 811 70.95 -82.75 -109.60
CA LYS A 811 70.83 -84.21 -109.46
C LYS A 811 69.42 -84.60 -109.06
N TRP A 812 68.94 -85.69 -109.63
CA TRP A 812 67.58 -86.18 -109.47
C TRP A 812 67.58 -87.64 -109.05
N ALA A 813 66.67 -88.01 -108.15
CA ALA A 813 66.27 -89.39 -107.90
C ALA A 813 64.77 -89.53 -108.25
N PRO A 814 64.29 -90.66 -108.79
CA PRO A 814 62.86 -90.85 -109.03
C PRO A 814 62.05 -90.66 -107.75
N ASP A 815 60.91 -89.96 -107.85
CA ASP A 815 60.01 -89.73 -106.72
C ASP A 815 59.14 -90.97 -106.48
N PRO A 816 59.27 -91.66 -105.33
CA PRO A 816 58.47 -92.85 -105.03
C PRO A 816 56.95 -92.59 -104.97
N ALA A 817 56.52 -91.33 -104.82
CA ALA A 817 55.11 -90.96 -104.69
C ALA A 817 54.37 -90.79 -106.04
N ALA A 818 55.07 -90.79 -107.18
CA ALA A 818 54.48 -90.47 -108.48
C ALA A 818 53.82 -91.65 -109.22
N THR A 819 53.83 -92.86 -108.66
CA THR A 819 53.19 -94.06 -109.26
C THR A 819 52.44 -94.93 -108.25
N ALA A 820 51.38 -94.40 -107.64
CA ALA A 820 50.34 -95.18 -106.98
C ALA A 820 48.97 -94.50 -107.12
N GLN A 821 48.28 -94.85 -108.20
CA GLN A 821 46.96 -94.31 -108.57
C GLN A 821 45.82 -94.99 -107.80
N SER A 822 44.71 -94.27 -107.63
CA SER A 822 43.34 -94.81 -107.44
C SER A 822 42.98 -95.44 -106.08
N GLY A 823 41.92 -94.93 -105.45
CA GLY A 823 41.37 -95.43 -104.18
C GLY A 823 40.66 -94.33 -103.37
N SER A 824 39.75 -93.54 -103.93
CA SER A 824 38.36 -93.91 -104.30
C SER A 824 37.39 -93.96 -103.11
N THR A 825 36.21 -93.34 -103.31
CA THR A 825 34.89 -93.58 -102.69
C THR A 825 34.61 -93.22 -101.21
N GLY A 826 33.42 -92.59 -100.99
CA GLY A 826 32.79 -92.33 -99.68
C GLY A 826 32.78 -90.83 -99.32
N SER A 827 31.87 -89.96 -99.78
CA SER A 827 30.41 -90.05 -100.05
C SER A 827 29.54 -90.24 -98.80
N GLY A 828 28.57 -89.33 -98.61
CA GLY A 828 27.61 -89.33 -97.49
C GLY A 828 27.95 -88.22 -96.46
N SER A 829 27.37 -87.02 -96.48
CA SER A 829 25.94 -86.66 -96.36
C SER A 829 25.28 -87.26 -95.12
N GLY A 830 25.23 -86.48 -94.03
CA GLY A 830 24.43 -86.80 -92.86
C GLY A 830 24.72 -85.86 -91.68
N SER A 831 23.67 -85.30 -91.09
CA SER A 831 23.58 -84.83 -89.69
C SER A 831 24.67 -83.82 -89.23
N GLY A 832 24.42 -82.52 -89.07
CA GLY A 832 23.15 -81.85 -88.73
C GLY A 832 22.99 -81.78 -87.21
N SER A 833 23.04 -80.56 -86.65
CA SER A 833 23.05 -80.23 -85.21
C SER A 833 24.25 -80.80 -84.41
N GLY A 834 24.71 -80.21 -83.31
CA GLY A 834 24.35 -78.93 -82.67
C GLY A 834 25.63 -78.26 -82.14
N SER A 835 25.61 -76.95 -81.88
CA SER A 835 25.17 -76.37 -80.60
C SER A 835 26.26 -76.41 -79.52
N SER A 836 26.58 -75.31 -78.84
CA SER A 836 26.35 -73.88 -79.16
C SER A 836 27.28 -73.05 -78.27
N GLY A 837 27.71 -71.88 -78.76
CA GLY A 837 28.66 -71.01 -78.05
C GLY A 837 29.07 -69.82 -78.91
N SER A 838 28.10 -69.26 -79.63
CA SER A 838 28.34 -68.24 -80.65
C SER A 838 28.71 -66.90 -80.02
N SER A 839 29.81 -66.32 -80.54
CA SER A 839 29.96 -64.91 -80.97
C SER A 839 29.75 -63.79 -79.92
N GLY A 840 30.46 -62.66 -79.99
CA GLY A 840 30.61 -61.81 -81.17
C GLY A 840 29.26 -61.16 -81.51
N GLY A 841 29.09 -59.84 -81.62
CA GLY A 841 30.07 -58.75 -81.71
C GLY A 841 29.61 -57.81 -82.83
N LYS A 842 29.93 -56.49 -82.75
CA LYS A 842 29.60 -55.44 -83.75
C LYS A 842 28.08 -55.25 -83.99
N GLY A 843 27.50 -54.06 -83.98
CA GLY A 843 28.06 -52.74 -84.26
C GLY A 843 27.73 -52.33 -85.69
N GLY A 844 27.21 -51.11 -85.87
CA GLY A 844 27.22 -50.39 -87.15
C GLY A 844 25.89 -50.22 -87.87
N SER A 845 25.66 -48.95 -88.23
CA SER A 845 24.95 -48.48 -89.45
C SER A 845 23.42 -48.62 -89.53
N GLY A 846 22.75 -47.55 -90.00
CA GLY A 846 21.38 -47.68 -90.54
C GLY A 846 20.46 -46.46 -90.44
N THR A 847 20.78 -45.39 -91.17
CA THR A 847 19.81 -44.60 -91.97
C THR A 847 18.53 -44.01 -91.33
N THR A 848 18.57 -42.69 -91.09
CA THR A 848 17.65 -41.65 -91.60
C THR A 848 16.19 -42.01 -91.98
N ILE A 849 15.20 -41.26 -91.44
CA ILE A 849 14.27 -40.33 -92.15
C ILE A 849 13.23 -39.74 -91.15
N THR A 850 12.79 -38.51 -91.42
CA THR A 850 11.80 -37.62 -90.73
C THR A 850 10.40 -38.23 -90.50
N VAL A 851 9.47 -37.72 -89.66
CA VAL A 851 8.81 -36.37 -89.65
C VAL A 851 8.22 -35.98 -88.25
N THR A 852 8.10 -34.67 -87.99
CA THR A 852 7.49 -33.90 -86.87
C THR A 852 5.94 -34.09 -86.71
N PRO A 853 5.18 -33.50 -85.72
CA PRO A 853 5.45 -32.34 -84.84
C PRO A 853 5.07 -32.49 -83.32
N ALA A 854 5.12 -31.34 -82.61
CA ALA A 854 4.74 -31.02 -81.22
C ALA A 854 3.22 -31.20 -80.92
N PRO A 855 2.62 -30.85 -79.73
CA PRO A 855 3.14 -30.02 -78.61
C PRO A 855 2.71 -30.35 -77.15
N THR A 856 3.24 -29.58 -76.18
CA THR A 856 2.69 -29.27 -74.81
C THR A 856 2.51 -30.44 -73.81
N ALA A 857 2.49 -30.23 -72.49
CA ALA A 857 2.38 -28.99 -71.71
C ALA A 857 3.35 -28.90 -70.51
N THR A 858 3.76 -27.67 -70.21
CA THR A 858 4.53 -27.27 -69.02
C THR A 858 3.61 -27.09 -67.81
N ALA A 859 4.09 -27.40 -66.59
CA ALA A 859 3.39 -27.04 -65.35
C ALA A 859 4.36 -26.62 -64.23
N THR A 860 4.78 -25.37 -64.30
CA THR A 860 5.14 -24.50 -63.17
C THR A 860 4.67 -23.10 -63.61
N PRO A 861 4.12 -22.25 -62.72
CA PRO A 861 4.99 -21.55 -61.78
C PRO A 861 4.38 -21.27 -60.39
N THR A 862 5.22 -20.68 -59.54
CA THR A 862 4.91 -19.81 -58.39
C THR A 862 3.86 -18.72 -58.73
N PRO A 863 3.24 -18.06 -57.73
CA PRO A 863 3.71 -16.70 -57.44
C PRO A 863 3.65 -16.24 -55.97
N GLU A 864 4.74 -15.61 -55.52
CA GLU A 864 4.73 -14.31 -54.81
C GLU A 864 4.50 -13.19 -55.87
N PRO A 865 4.24 -11.88 -55.60
CA PRO A 865 4.27 -11.14 -54.31
C PRO A 865 3.25 -9.96 -54.17
N THR A 866 3.58 -8.98 -53.30
CA THR A 866 3.35 -7.50 -53.40
C THR A 866 2.02 -6.80 -53.01
N VAL A 867 2.12 -5.97 -51.96
CA VAL A 867 1.91 -4.49 -51.86
C VAL A 867 0.62 -3.80 -52.38
N THR A 868 0.15 -2.86 -51.55
CA THR A 868 -0.99 -1.89 -51.58
C THR A 868 -1.24 -1.11 -52.89
N PRO A 869 -2.49 -0.65 -53.16
CA PRO A 869 -2.89 0.73 -52.78
C PRO A 869 -4.39 0.96 -52.38
N THR A 870 -4.70 2.19 -51.92
CA THR A 870 -5.99 2.75 -51.40
C THR A 870 -7.09 2.94 -52.48
N PRO A 871 -8.39 3.09 -52.11
CA PRO A 871 -8.96 4.45 -51.91
C PRO A 871 -10.09 4.61 -50.83
N GLU A 872 -10.40 5.87 -50.52
CA GLU A 872 -11.54 6.46 -49.75
C GLU A 872 -12.93 6.27 -50.44
N PRO A 873 -14.13 6.71 -49.93
CA PRO A 873 -14.40 7.86 -49.00
C PRO A 873 -15.59 7.78 -47.97
N THR A 874 -15.65 8.78 -47.05
CA THR A 874 -16.86 9.37 -46.37
C THR A 874 -17.80 8.47 -45.49
N ALA A 875 -18.48 8.95 -44.43
CA ALA A 875 -18.86 10.31 -44.03
C ALA A 875 -18.93 10.56 -42.49
N THR A 876 -18.92 11.85 -42.11
CA THR A 876 -19.07 12.47 -40.77
C THR A 876 -20.55 12.48 -40.26
N PRO A 877 -20.89 12.86 -39.00
CA PRO A 877 -20.66 14.19 -38.41
C PRO A 877 -20.15 14.27 -36.96
N GLU A 878 -19.78 15.49 -36.58
CA GLU A 878 -19.29 15.95 -35.27
C GLU A 878 -20.39 16.09 -34.20
N ALA A 879 -19.99 16.11 -32.92
CA ALA A 879 -20.46 17.03 -31.86
C ALA A 879 -19.60 16.78 -30.58
N THR A 880 -18.50 17.50 -30.38
CA THR A 880 -18.38 18.75 -29.58
C THR A 880 -18.55 18.61 -28.07
N THR A 881 -17.53 19.12 -27.36
CA THR A 881 -17.37 19.23 -25.90
C THR A 881 -18.34 20.24 -25.25
N PRO A 882 -18.48 20.25 -23.91
CA PRO A 882 -19.59 20.92 -23.20
C PRO A 882 -19.28 22.39 -22.85
N PRO A 883 -20.28 23.13 -22.36
CA PRO A 883 -20.07 24.32 -21.54
C PRO A 883 -20.49 24.13 -20.07
N GLU A 884 -19.80 24.84 -19.19
CA GLU A 884 -20.26 25.24 -17.86
C GLU A 884 -21.50 26.16 -17.98
N ASP A 885 -22.34 26.22 -16.93
CA ASP A 885 -22.56 27.49 -16.22
C ASP A 885 -23.16 27.26 -14.82
N THR A 886 -23.39 28.34 -14.08
CA THR A 886 -23.34 28.42 -12.63
C THR A 886 -24.63 28.95 -11.97
N ASP A 887 -24.71 28.67 -10.67
CA ASP A 887 -25.15 29.58 -9.60
C ASP A 887 -26.59 29.53 -9.00
N LYS A 888 -26.60 29.72 -7.67
CA LYS A 888 -27.67 30.09 -6.69
C LYS A 888 -28.95 29.26 -6.50
N GLY A 889 -29.11 28.76 -5.26
CA GLY A 889 -30.39 28.35 -4.65
C GLY A 889 -30.27 27.91 -3.19
N SER A 890 -30.60 28.78 -2.22
CA SER A 890 -30.36 28.60 -0.77
C SER A 890 -31.38 27.76 0.02
N PHE A 891 -30.89 26.90 0.93
CA PHE A 891 -31.44 26.50 2.26
C PHE A 891 -32.88 25.91 2.39
N PRO A 892 -33.26 25.20 3.50
CA PRO A 892 -32.61 25.10 4.81
C PRO A 892 -32.37 23.67 5.38
N VAL A 893 -31.81 23.65 6.59
CA VAL A 893 -31.42 22.48 7.40
C VAL A 893 -32.56 22.00 8.31
N VAL A 894 -32.68 20.68 8.53
CA VAL A 894 -33.31 20.06 9.73
C VAL A 894 -32.48 18.83 10.16
N PRO A 895 -32.14 18.66 11.45
CA PRO A 895 -31.34 17.53 11.93
C PRO A 895 -32.18 16.30 12.30
N VAL A 896 -31.58 15.11 12.23
CA VAL A 896 -32.12 13.88 12.85
C VAL A 896 -31.24 13.51 14.03
N ALA A 897 -31.87 13.29 15.19
CA ALA A 897 -31.22 12.95 16.45
C ALA A 897 -31.52 11.50 16.88
N ALA A 898 -30.81 11.05 17.92
CA ALA A 898 -30.80 9.71 18.54
C ALA A 898 -30.11 8.63 17.68
N GLY A 899 -29.20 7.81 18.22
CA GLY A 899 -28.75 7.65 19.61
C GLY A 899 -29.37 6.42 20.28
N ALA A 900 -28.64 5.30 20.21
CA ALA A 900 -28.94 4.09 20.97
C ALA A 900 -27.62 3.38 21.31
N VAL A 901 -27.12 3.61 22.53
CA VAL A 901 -26.05 2.81 23.12
C VAL A 901 -26.69 1.58 23.75
N ILE A 902 -26.38 0.39 23.24
CA ILE A 902 -26.74 -0.87 23.90
C ILE A 902 -25.55 -1.32 24.74
N LEU A 903 -25.72 -1.23 26.06
CA LEU A 903 -24.86 -1.87 27.04
C LEU A 903 -25.07 -3.39 26.95
N LEU A 904 -24.07 -4.15 26.53
CA LEU A 904 -24.11 -5.62 26.59
C LEU A 904 -23.00 -6.15 27.48
N VAL A 905 -23.40 -6.72 28.63
CA VAL A 905 -22.52 -7.43 29.54
C VAL A 905 -22.09 -8.75 28.90
N LEU A 906 -20.78 -8.94 28.69
CA LEU A 906 -20.21 -10.21 28.24
C LEU A 906 -19.67 -11.02 29.41
N VAL A 907 -20.50 -11.95 29.90
CA VAL A 907 -20.03 -13.14 30.62
C VAL A 907 -19.68 -14.21 29.57
N GLY A 908 -18.58 -14.94 29.80
CA GLY A 908 -17.91 -15.72 28.75
C GLY A 908 -18.66 -16.95 28.23
N GLY A 909 -18.28 -17.39 27.02
CA GLY A 909 -18.75 -18.62 26.39
C GLY A 909 -17.94 -18.96 25.14
N ILE A 910 -17.18 -20.06 25.21
CA ILE A 910 -16.39 -20.60 24.09
C ILE A 910 -17.32 -21.26 23.06
N ALA A 911 -17.23 -20.92 21.77
CA ALA A 911 -17.29 -21.89 20.66
C ALA A 911 -17.17 -21.30 19.23
N ILE A 912 -16.17 -21.81 18.49
CA ILE A 912 -16.23 -22.24 17.08
C ILE A 912 -16.58 -21.20 15.98
N PHE A 913 -15.55 -20.86 15.20
CA PHE A 913 -15.66 -20.19 13.89
C PHE A 913 -16.35 -21.07 12.83
N ARG A 914 -17.34 -20.51 12.12
CA ARG A 914 -17.68 -20.90 10.72
C ARG A 914 -17.96 -19.65 9.88
N ARG A 915 -17.24 -19.50 8.77
CA ARG A 915 -17.51 -18.51 7.71
C ARG A 915 -18.87 -18.75 7.06
N PHE A 916 -19.60 -17.68 6.73
CA PHE A 916 -20.16 -17.43 5.39
C PHE A 916 -20.77 -16.02 5.28
N ARG A 917 -20.30 -15.24 4.28
CA ARG A 917 -20.92 -14.05 3.63
C ARG A 917 -21.41 -12.87 4.51
N ASP A 918 -21.28 -11.61 4.08
CA ASP A 918 -20.79 -11.07 2.79
C ASP A 918 -19.47 -10.28 2.94
#